data_AF-A0A3B3B820-F1
#
_entry.id   AF-A0A3B3B820-F1
#
_cell.length_a   1.000
_cell.length_b   1.000
_cell.length_c   1.000
_cell.angle_alpha   90.00
_cell.angle_beta   90.00
_cell.angle_gamma   90.00
#
_symmetry.space_group_name_H-M   'P 1'
#
loop_
_entity.id
_entity.type
_entity.pdbx_description
1 polymer ?
#
loop_
_entity_poly.entity_id
_entity_poly.type
_entity_poly.pdbx_seq_one_letter_code
_entity_poly.pdbx_strand_id
1 'polypeptide(L)'
;MHILSLSVFGCRTLRPTGNSGLLFFRLPVPASGSGQLKRHGSELFMDGALSPPCQRMGAMVAFQCFDDFRRNFDEVLSSFAEPFLENASFLESCSNFYEEDNIKNTRENPIHIINVSIKSADTEDDEALVKVFAAFAQSKVSEKLIFLFFILAFFLLMFLYFSEDRIYRHLEPALAFQLELNRMRNFDLKAVPCENHKMHLYLGAARVQEGAEVTDYRFFIRAIIRHSDLITKEASFEYLQNEGERLLLEAMDELEVAFSNTSVRTDCNHIFLNFVPTVIMDPSKIEESVRSMVMRYGSRLWKLRVLQAELKINIRLTTTGNAIPIRLFLTNESGYYLDISLYKEVTDSTSGQITFQSYGDKQGPLHGMLINSPYVTKDLLQAKRFQAQTLGTTYVYDFPEMFRQALFKLWGPGDEIPKDVLICCELVLDPEGRLVQMNRLPGDNDVGMVAFRMKMRTPEYPEGRDIIVICNDITHMIGSFGPQEDELFLRASELARAEGIPRIYIAANSGARIGLAEEIKHMFNVAWIDPADPYKGFKYLYLTPQNYTRISSTNSIHCHHVEEGGESRYIITDIIGNTDGIGVENLRGSGTIAGESSQAYDEIITISMVTCRAIGIGAYLVRLGQRVIQVENSHIILTGASALNKVLGREVYTSNNQLGGVQIMHNNGVTHSTVTDDFEGVFTILQWLSYMPKVNKHSSVPVIATADPVDREIEFTPTKAPYDPRWMLAGRPHPSVKGAWQSGFCDHGSFMEIMGSWAQTVVVGRARLGGIPIGVIAVETRTVEVTIPADPANLDSESKVLQQAGQVWFPDSAFKTAQAIGDFSRENLPLVVFANWRGFSGGMKAWWKLTQTSPWTASST
;
A
#
# COMPACT_ATOMS: atom_id res chain seq x y z
N MET A 1 13.08 34.28 32.78
CA MET A 1 14.05 33.38 33.44
C MET A 1 13.70 31.94 33.10
N HIS A 2 14.32 31.41 32.05
CA HIS A 2 14.43 29.96 31.81
C HIS A 2 15.83 29.71 31.24
N ILE A 3 16.85 29.98 32.07
CA ILE A 3 18.21 29.50 31.88
C ILE A 3 18.28 28.20 32.68
N LEU A 4 17.65 27.15 32.17
CA LEU A 4 17.58 25.83 32.81
C LEU A 4 17.60 24.74 31.73
N SER A 5 18.63 24.75 30.87
CA SER A 5 18.91 23.60 29.98
C SER A 5 20.38 23.48 29.53
N LEU A 6 21.32 24.13 30.21
CA LEU A 6 22.76 24.03 29.89
C LEU A 6 23.58 23.70 31.14
N SER A 7 23.31 22.54 31.72
CA SER A 7 24.15 21.93 32.78
C SER A 7 25.13 20.88 32.23
N VAL A 8 25.43 20.91 30.93
CA VAL A 8 26.29 19.89 30.27
C VAL A 8 27.63 20.44 29.76
N PHE A 9 27.82 21.76 29.72
CA PHE A 9 29.07 22.36 29.23
C PHE A 9 29.61 23.32 30.28
N GLY A 10 30.88 23.16 30.66
CA GLY A 10 31.56 23.99 31.65
C GLY A 10 31.55 25.46 31.23
N CYS A 11 30.55 26.21 31.71
CA CYS A 11 30.38 27.62 31.43
C CYS A 11 31.12 28.45 32.48
N ARG A 12 31.92 29.43 32.03
CA ARG A 12 32.36 30.53 32.89
C ARG A 12 31.33 31.65 32.79
N THR A 13 30.62 31.93 33.89
CA THR A 13 29.84 33.16 34.05
C THR A 13 30.76 34.31 34.44
N LEU A 14 30.97 35.28 33.55
CA LEU A 14 31.50 36.60 33.91
C LEU A 14 30.31 37.50 34.30
N ARG A 15 30.48 38.30 35.37
CA ARG A 15 29.43 39.18 35.94
C ARG A 15 28.89 40.18 34.91
N PRO A 16 27.61 40.58 34.99
CA PRO A 16 27.04 41.56 34.07
C PRO A 16 27.56 42.97 34.40
N THR A 17 28.11 43.65 33.41
CA THR A 17 28.27 45.11 33.39
C THR A 17 27.50 45.64 32.18
N GLY A 18 26.38 46.35 32.42
CA GLY A 18 25.55 46.95 31.36
C GLY A 18 24.22 46.22 31.10
N ASN A 19 23.30 46.90 30.39
CA ASN A 19 21.89 46.53 30.13
C ASN A 19 21.68 45.21 29.32
N SER A 20 22.69 44.35 29.19
CA SER A 20 22.68 43.13 28.39
C SER A 20 23.20 41.93 29.20
N GLY A 21 22.49 40.80 29.12
CA GLY A 21 22.97 39.52 29.65
C GLY A 21 23.75 38.78 28.57
N LEU A 22 25.06 38.57 28.78
CA LEU A 22 25.96 37.90 27.84
C LEU A 22 26.44 36.56 28.43
N LEU A 23 26.32 35.47 27.68
CA LEU A 23 26.76 34.14 28.12
C LEU A 23 27.63 33.47 27.05
N PHE A 24 28.84 33.06 27.44
CA PHE A 24 29.81 32.39 26.56
C PHE A 24 29.82 30.88 26.76
N PHE A 25 29.88 30.14 25.64
CA PHE A 25 30.04 28.69 25.64
C PHE A 25 31.10 28.25 24.61
N ARG A 26 31.85 27.19 24.94
CA ARG A 26 32.78 26.51 24.02
C ARG A 26 32.24 25.13 23.72
N LEU A 27 32.17 24.78 22.44
CA LEU A 27 31.76 23.45 21.99
C LEU A 27 32.94 22.76 21.30
N PRO A 28 33.37 21.58 21.77
CA PRO A 28 34.27 20.74 20.98
C PRO A 28 33.52 20.28 19.73
N VAL A 29 34.13 20.39 18.56
CA VAL A 29 33.61 19.73 17.35
C VAL A 29 34.05 18.27 17.44
N PRO A 30 33.15 17.29 17.65
CA PRO A 30 33.51 15.91 17.36
C PRO A 30 33.85 15.85 15.88
N ALA A 31 35.02 15.27 15.54
CA ALA A 31 35.42 15.10 14.15
C ALA A 31 34.21 14.61 13.36
N SER A 32 33.78 15.38 12.38
CA SER A 32 32.66 15.04 11.50
C SER A 32 32.97 13.69 10.86
N GLY A 33 32.45 12.63 11.46
CA GLY A 33 32.87 11.25 11.19
C GLY A 33 32.74 10.27 12.37
N SER A 34 32.78 10.71 13.63
CA SER A 34 32.66 9.80 14.79
C SER A 34 31.81 10.40 15.90
N GLY A 35 30.61 9.86 16.12
CA GLY A 35 29.69 10.30 17.15
C GLY A 35 30.11 9.83 18.54
N GLN A 36 30.53 10.76 19.40
CA GLN A 36 30.51 10.54 20.85
C GLN A 36 29.99 11.78 21.58
N LEU A 37 28.90 11.57 22.33
CA LEU A 37 28.55 12.33 23.54
C LEU A 37 28.46 11.28 24.65
N LYS A 38 29.58 10.96 25.29
CA LYS A 38 29.58 10.14 26.53
C LYS A 38 29.09 11.03 27.68
N ARG A 39 28.01 10.61 28.36
CA ARG A 39 27.56 11.21 29.62
C ARG A 39 28.28 10.56 30.80
N HIS A 40 28.92 11.43 31.60
CA HIS A 40 29.34 11.33 33.01
C HIS A 40 30.65 10.60 33.38
N GLY A 41 31.47 11.33 34.14
CA GLY A 41 32.68 10.87 34.83
C GLY A 41 33.65 12.04 35.05
N SER A 42 33.69 12.56 36.28
CA SER A 42 34.65 13.54 36.80
C SER A 42 36.11 13.03 36.76
N GLU A 43 37.03 13.96 36.49
CA GLU A 43 38.50 13.89 36.59
C GLU A 43 39.24 12.85 35.72
N LEU A 44 40.16 13.34 34.86
CA LEU A 44 41.55 12.88 34.74
C LEU A 44 42.28 13.65 33.61
N PHE A 45 43.37 14.33 33.98
CA PHE A 45 44.41 14.82 33.07
C PHE A 45 45.37 13.66 32.74
N MET A 46 45.79 13.51 31.47
CA MET A 46 47.20 13.62 31.02
C MET A 46 47.41 13.11 29.57
N ASP A 47 48.18 13.93 28.84
CA ASP A 47 49.14 13.71 27.76
C ASP A 47 48.89 12.82 26.52
N GLY A 48 49.12 13.44 25.37
CA GLY A 48 49.38 12.78 24.09
C GLY A 48 49.15 13.73 22.91
N ALA A 49 50.21 14.40 22.45
CA ALA A 49 50.19 15.40 21.39
C ALA A 49 49.56 14.90 20.07
N LEU A 50 48.54 15.62 19.58
CA LEU A 50 48.12 15.79 18.17
C LEU A 50 47.14 16.99 18.16
N SER A 51 47.41 18.00 17.31
CA SER A 51 46.62 19.22 16.98
C SER A 51 45.33 19.52 17.77
N PRO A 52 45.10 20.74 18.32
CA PRO A 52 43.88 21.03 19.06
C PRO A 52 42.64 20.81 18.17
N PRO A 53 41.60 20.08 18.64
CA PRO A 53 40.37 19.94 17.89
C PRO A 53 39.79 21.34 17.66
N CYS A 54 39.43 21.67 16.42
CA CYS A 54 38.72 22.91 16.09
C CYS A 54 37.56 23.11 17.08
N GLN A 55 37.69 24.09 17.98
CA GLN A 55 36.66 24.44 18.95
C GLN A 55 35.81 25.56 18.36
N ARG A 56 34.50 25.34 18.24
CA ARG A 56 33.57 26.42 17.91
C ARG A 56 33.26 27.18 19.19
N MET A 57 33.26 28.50 19.11
CA MET A 57 32.88 29.37 20.23
C MET A 57 31.50 29.95 19.97
N GLY A 58 30.68 30.10 21.00
CA GLY A 58 29.40 30.79 20.84
C GLY A 58 29.07 31.74 21.98
N ALA A 59 28.24 32.72 21.66
CA ALA A 59 27.67 33.69 22.58
C ALA A 59 26.14 33.65 22.49
N MET A 60 25.48 33.69 23.65
CA MET A 60 24.05 33.90 23.74
C MET A 60 23.79 35.26 24.37
N VAL A 61 22.98 36.09 23.70
CA VAL A 61 22.70 37.47 24.07
C VAL A 61 21.20 37.70 24.12
N ALA A 62 20.71 38.53 25.04
CA ALA A 62 19.29 38.82 25.19
C ALA A 62 19.01 40.32 25.21
N PHE A 63 18.08 40.78 24.38
CA PHE A 63 17.69 42.17 24.19
C PHE A 63 16.17 42.36 24.27
N GLN A 64 15.71 43.58 24.58
CA GLN A 64 14.28 43.88 24.66
C GLN A 64 13.65 43.94 23.26
N CYS A 65 14.24 44.71 22.34
CA CYS A 65 13.82 44.79 20.95
C CYS A 65 15.00 44.55 19.99
N PHE A 66 14.70 44.38 18.70
CA PHE A 66 15.72 44.14 17.67
C PHE A 66 16.65 45.34 17.46
N ASP A 67 16.14 46.57 17.56
CA ASP A 67 16.96 47.77 17.38
C ASP A 67 18.02 47.93 18.49
N ASP A 68 17.74 47.45 19.72
CA ASP A 68 18.74 47.42 20.78
C ASP A 68 19.90 46.50 20.44
N PHE A 69 19.62 45.34 19.83
CA PHE A 69 20.67 44.45 19.35
C PHE A 69 21.48 45.11 18.23
N ARG A 70 20.82 45.77 17.25
CA ARG A 70 21.52 46.46 16.15
C ARG A 70 22.53 47.49 16.65
N ARG A 71 22.19 48.20 17.73
CA ARG A 71 23.07 49.22 18.34
C ARG A 71 24.25 48.61 19.10
N ASN A 72 24.07 47.44 19.70
CA ASN A 72 25.08 46.79 20.55
C ASN A 72 25.80 45.62 19.85
N PHE A 73 25.56 45.41 18.55
CA PHE A 73 26.12 44.29 17.80
C PHE A 73 27.65 44.30 17.79
N ASP A 74 28.26 45.46 17.60
CA ASP A 74 29.72 45.62 17.55
C ASP A 74 30.37 45.32 18.92
N GLU A 75 29.64 45.47 20.03
CA GLU A 75 30.08 45.08 21.39
C GLU A 75 30.02 43.57 21.62
N VAL A 76 29.00 42.90 21.07
CA VAL A 76 28.90 41.43 21.10
C VAL A 76 30.05 40.81 20.29
N LEU A 77 30.42 41.44 19.18
CA LEU A 77 31.55 41.05 18.33
C LEU A 77 32.91 41.23 19.02
N SER A 78 33.14 42.39 19.64
CA SER A 78 34.40 42.67 20.33
C SER A 78 34.67 41.69 21.48
N SER A 79 33.62 41.09 22.03
CA SER A 79 33.73 40.07 23.07
C SER A 79 34.31 38.72 22.58
N PHE A 80 34.40 38.49 21.26
CA PHE A 80 35.11 37.34 20.68
C PHE A 80 36.59 37.60 20.41
N ALA A 81 37.04 38.85 20.44
CA ALA A 81 38.45 39.20 20.28
C ALA A 81 39.18 38.92 21.60
N GLU A 82 40.14 37.99 21.61
CA GLU A 82 41.02 37.85 22.76
C GLU A 82 41.85 39.14 22.94
N PRO A 83 41.99 39.67 24.17
CA PRO A 83 42.90 40.79 24.40
C PRO A 83 44.34 40.30 24.20
N PHE A 84 45.05 40.87 23.23
CA PHE A 84 46.50 40.74 23.12
C PHE A 84 47.13 41.14 24.46
N LEU A 85 47.62 40.15 25.21
CA LEU A 85 48.43 40.38 26.40
C LEU A 85 49.82 40.85 25.92
N GLU A 86 50.00 42.17 25.86
CA GLU A 86 51.31 42.80 26.00
C GLU A 86 51.88 42.40 27.38
N ASN A 87 52.64 41.31 27.40
CA ASN A 87 53.76 41.08 28.31
C ASN A 87 54.56 39.89 27.79
N ALA A 88 55.40 40.16 26.78
CA ALA A 88 56.53 39.32 26.48
C ALA A 88 57.45 39.28 27.71
N SER A 89 57.47 38.14 28.40
CA SER A 89 58.54 37.83 29.33
C SER A 89 58.92 36.35 29.19
N PHE A 90 60.10 36.16 28.60
CA PHE A 90 60.93 34.96 28.57
C PHE A 90 60.44 33.72 27.79
N LEU A 91 60.94 33.59 26.55
CA LEU A 91 61.71 32.40 26.18
C LEU A 91 62.68 32.71 25.02
N GLU A 92 63.80 32.01 25.06
CA GLU A 92 65.12 32.36 24.50
C GLU A 92 65.22 32.47 22.97
N SER A 93 66.18 33.31 22.60
CA SER A 93 66.77 33.47 21.28
C SER A 93 67.36 32.16 20.72
N CYS A 94 66.92 31.75 19.53
CA CYS A 94 67.78 31.12 18.52
C CYS A 94 67.33 31.50 17.10
N SER A 95 68.21 32.25 16.42
CA SER A 95 68.48 32.34 14.98
C SER A 95 67.32 32.46 13.97
N ASN A 96 67.29 33.63 13.33
CA ASN A 96 66.85 33.89 11.96
C ASN A 96 67.22 32.75 10.99
N PHE A 97 66.27 32.30 10.16
CA PHE A 97 66.34 32.22 8.69
C PHE A 97 65.01 31.60 8.18
N TYR A 98 64.46 32.14 7.09
CA TYR A 98 63.21 31.77 6.40
C TYR A 98 61.94 32.22 7.16
N GLU A 99 60.94 32.92 6.62
CA GLU A 99 60.56 33.27 5.26
C GLU A 99 59.51 34.40 5.35
N GLU A 100 59.74 35.51 4.64
CA GLU A 100 58.68 36.41 4.21
C GLU A 100 57.82 35.66 3.17
N ASP A 101 56.74 34.97 3.54
CA ASP A 101 55.67 34.59 2.57
C ASP A 101 54.33 34.04 3.11
N ASN A 102 54.06 34.05 4.43
CA ASN A 102 52.87 33.37 4.99
C ASN A 102 51.62 34.25 5.27
N ILE A 103 51.41 35.38 4.59
CA ILE A 103 50.27 36.30 4.86
C ILE A 103 49.17 36.28 3.76
N LYS A 104 48.99 35.20 2.99
CA LYS A 104 47.94 35.21 1.94
C LYS A 104 47.02 34.00 1.78
N ASN A 105 47.06 32.96 2.62
CA ASN A 105 46.16 31.80 2.44
C ASN A 105 45.63 31.17 3.74
N THR A 106 44.71 31.85 4.42
CA THR A 106 43.77 31.22 5.36
C THR A 106 42.34 31.61 4.99
N ARG A 107 41.68 30.80 4.16
CA ARG A 107 40.20 30.75 4.11
C ARG A 107 39.75 30.10 5.42
N GLU A 108 39.55 30.90 6.46
CA GLU A 108 39.04 30.43 7.75
C GLU A 108 37.56 30.03 7.65
N ASN A 109 37.24 28.81 8.07
CA ASN A 109 35.86 28.37 8.26
C ASN A 109 35.24 29.19 9.41
N PRO A 110 33.97 29.63 9.32
CA PRO A 110 33.31 30.35 10.41
C PRO A 110 33.23 29.47 11.67
N ILE A 111 33.85 29.93 12.76
CA ILE A 111 33.92 29.20 14.04
C ILE A 111 33.02 29.79 15.14
N HIS A 112 32.40 30.95 14.90
CA HIS A 112 31.61 31.67 15.90
C HIS A 112 30.10 31.50 15.69
N ILE A 113 29.36 31.25 16.78
CA ILE A 113 27.90 31.10 16.82
C ILE A 113 27.31 32.17 17.74
N ILE A 114 26.35 32.97 17.26
CA ILE A 114 25.67 33.99 18.07
C ILE A 114 24.17 33.70 18.11
N ASN A 115 23.64 33.44 19.30
CA ASN A 115 22.21 33.28 19.55
C ASN A 115 21.64 34.55 20.20
N VAL A 116 20.75 35.24 19.51
CA VAL A 116 20.16 36.52 19.93
C VAL A 116 18.71 36.29 20.34
N SER A 117 18.39 36.48 21.62
CA SER A 117 17.01 36.46 22.10
C SER A 117 16.42 37.86 22.14
N ILE A 118 15.24 38.04 21.57
CA ILE A 118 14.50 39.30 21.50
C ILE A 118 13.15 39.09 22.20
N LYS A 119 12.76 40.04 23.06
CA LYS A 119 11.53 39.91 23.87
C LYS A 119 10.28 40.41 23.14
N SER A 120 10.37 41.51 22.41
CA SER A 120 9.25 42.15 21.70
C SER A 120 9.62 42.53 20.27
N ALA A 121 8.72 42.28 19.33
CA ALA A 121 8.80 42.75 17.95
C ALA A 121 7.57 43.61 17.60
N ASP A 122 7.71 44.42 16.56
CA ASP A 122 6.67 45.37 16.14
C ASP A 122 5.52 44.70 15.36
N THR A 123 5.71 43.46 14.90
CA THR A 123 4.74 42.69 14.10
C THR A 123 4.79 41.20 14.46
N GLU A 124 3.64 40.52 14.37
CA GLU A 124 3.54 39.05 14.48
C GLU A 124 3.64 38.33 13.12
N ASP A 125 3.78 39.06 12.01
CA ASP A 125 3.96 38.48 10.67
C ASP A 125 5.42 38.01 10.45
N ASP A 126 5.59 36.69 10.35
CA ASP A 126 6.88 36.02 10.15
C ASP A 126 7.62 36.53 8.89
N GLU A 127 6.92 36.74 7.77
CA GLU A 127 7.58 37.15 6.52
C GLU A 127 8.02 38.61 6.56
N ALA A 128 7.34 39.46 7.32
CA ALA A 128 7.78 40.83 7.59
C ALA A 128 9.04 40.84 8.49
N LEU A 129 9.06 40.02 9.53
CA LEU A 129 10.22 39.89 10.44
C LEU A 129 11.45 39.34 9.72
N VAL A 130 11.29 38.32 8.87
CA VAL A 130 12.37 37.74 8.05
C VAL A 130 13.04 38.81 7.19
N LYS A 131 12.27 39.70 6.55
CA LYS A 131 12.82 40.78 5.71
C LYS A 131 13.69 41.73 6.52
N VAL A 132 13.25 42.10 7.73
CA VAL A 132 13.99 42.99 8.63
C VAL A 132 15.30 42.35 9.10
N PHE A 133 15.25 41.09 9.51
CA PHE A 133 16.44 40.35 9.95
C PHE A 133 17.40 40.05 8.79
N ALA A 134 16.88 39.69 7.61
CA ALA A 134 17.68 39.45 6.41
C ALA A 134 18.39 40.71 5.94
N ALA A 135 17.72 41.88 5.96
CA ALA A 135 18.35 43.15 5.62
C ALA A 135 19.51 43.49 6.55
N PHE A 136 19.37 43.21 7.86
CA PHE A 136 20.46 43.38 8.82
C PHE A 136 21.61 42.41 8.56
N ALA A 137 21.33 41.12 8.38
CA ALA A 137 22.33 40.11 8.05
C ALA A 137 23.12 40.51 6.78
N GLN A 138 22.41 40.90 5.72
CA GLN A 138 23.01 41.36 4.47
C GLN A 138 23.88 42.62 4.63
N SER A 139 23.52 43.52 5.54
CA SER A 139 24.31 44.72 5.83
C SER A 139 25.67 44.43 6.49
N LYS A 140 25.86 43.23 7.06
CA LYS A 140 27.05 42.84 7.83
C LYS A 140 27.86 41.70 7.16
N VAL A 141 27.61 41.41 5.88
CA VAL A 141 28.24 40.33 5.08
C VAL A 141 29.79 40.40 5.03
N SER A 142 30.39 41.56 5.29
CA SER A 142 31.85 41.73 5.39
C SER A 142 32.48 40.97 6.58
N GLU A 143 31.70 40.65 7.61
CA GLU A 143 32.14 39.96 8.83
C GLU A 143 31.93 38.44 8.70
N LYS A 144 32.61 37.84 7.70
CA LYS A 144 32.40 36.46 7.15
C LYS A 144 32.56 35.27 8.12
N LEU A 145 32.73 35.48 9.42
CA LEU A 145 33.14 34.44 10.38
C LEU A 145 32.03 33.93 11.32
N ILE A 146 30.76 34.33 11.11
CA ILE A 146 29.72 34.24 12.15
C ILE A 146 28.43 33.59 11.65
N PHE A 147 27.90 32.66 12.46
CA PHE A 147 26.51 32.18 12.36
C PHE A 147 25.60 32.99 13.29
N LEU A 148 24.55 33.60 12.74
CA LEU A 148 23.61 34.45 13.50
C LEU A 148 22.25 33.75 13.63
N PHE A 149 21.75 33.66 14.85
CA PHE A 149 20.44 33.05 15.19
C PHE A 149 19.59 34.05 15.95
N PHE A 150 18.33 34.24 15.54
CA PHE A 150 17.38 35.10 16.24
C PHE A 150 16.28 34.25 16.89
N ILE A 151 16.03 34.47 18.18
CA ILE A 151 15.00 33.84 19.02
C ILE A 151 14.04 34.96 19.46
N LEU A 152 12.88 35.12 18.82
CA LEU A 152 11.85 36.06 19.24
C LEU A 152 10.64 35.33 19.81
N ALA A 153 10.47 35.32 21.14
CA ALA A 153 9.31 34.86 21.91
C ALA A 153 8.79 33.42 21.68
N PHE A 154 8.97 32.81 20.50
CA PHE A 154 8.78 31.41 20.03
C PHE A 154 9.21 31.24 18.54
N PHE A 155 9.54 32.32 17.83
CA PHE A 155 10.02 32.35 16.45
C PHE A 155 11.54 32.21 16.40
N LEU A 156 12.03 31.27 15.60
CA LEU A 156 13.47 31.06 15.41
C LEU A 156 13.86 31.12 13.94
N LEU A 157 14.87 31.93 13.65
CA LEU A 157 15.48 32.05 12.32
C LEU A 157 16.97 31.72 12.37
N MET A 158 17.40 30.91 11.40
CA MET A 158 18.81 30.64 11.13
C MET A 158 19.23 31.35 9.84
N PHE A 159 20.31 32.13 9.93
CA PHE A 159 21.00 32.65 8.77
C PHE A 159 22.34 31.93 8.60
N LEU A 160 22.44 31.07 7.59
CA LEU A 160 23.71 30.48 7.13
C LEU A 160 24.24 31.39 6.02
N TYR A 161 25.49 31.86 6.14
CA TYR A 161 26.10 32.78 5.16
C TYR A 161 25.24 34.01 4.83
N PHE A 162 24.52 34.54 5.83
CA PHE A 162 23.63 35.71 5.69
C PHE A 162 22.42 35.49 4.76
N SER A 163 22.07 34.24 4.47
CA SER A 163 20.80 33.83 3.84
C SER A 163 20.00 32.93 4.79
N GLU A 164 18.68 33.12 4.85
CA GLU A 164 17.80 32.31 5.70
C GLU A 164 17.75 30.86 5.16
N ASP A 165 17.95 29.89 6.04
CA ASP A 165 17.60 28.51 5.74
C ASP A 165 16.19 28.20 6.29
N ARG A 166 15.24 28.16 5.36
CA ARG A 166 13.81 27.96 5.67
C ARG A 166 13.50 26.60 6.28
N ILE A 167 14.38 25.60 6.15
CA ILE A 167 14.17 24.24 6.67
C ILE A 167 14.17 24.23 8.22
N TYR A 168 14.92 25.15 8.82
CA TYR A 168 15.11 25.25 10.27
C TYR A 168 14.22 26.31 10.92
N ARG A 169 13.26 26.88 10.18
CA ARG A 169 12.34 27.88 10.72
C ARG A 169 11.53 27.28 11.89
N HIS A 170 11.38 28.04 12.97
CA HIS A 170 10.74 27.62 14.23
C HIS A 170 11.44 26.44 14.95
N LEU A 171 12.67 26.07 14.57
CA LEU A 171 13.38 24.92 15.13
C LEU A 171 14.80 25.26 15.52
N GLU A 172 15.13 25.06 16.80
CA GLU A 172 16.50 25.24 17.29
C GLU A 172 17.50 24.34 16.55
N PRO A 173 18.56 24.87 15.93
CA PRO A 173 19.52 24.08 15.15
C PRO A 173 20.16 22.94 15.94
N ALA A 174 20.40 23.15 17.24
CA ALA A 174 20.89 22.11 18.14
C ALA A 174 19.89 20.94 18.29
N LEU A 175 18.59 21.23 18.24
CA LEU A 175 17.51 20.24 18.22
C LEU A 175 17.28 19.68 16.82
N ALA A 176 17.59 20.42 15.76
CA ALA A 176 17.37 19.98 14.40
C ALA A 176 18.21 18.75 14.01
N PHE A 177 19.37 18.55 14.64
CA PHE A 177 20.11 17.29 14.52
C PHE A 177 19.28 16.08 14.96
N GLN A 178 18.40 16.24 15.97
CA GLN A 178 17.52 15.19 16.46
C GLN A 178 16.36 14.87 15.50
N LEU A 179 16.08 15.74 14.52
CA LEU A 179 15.15 15.45 13.42
C LEU A 179 15.78 14.61 12.32
N GLU A 180 17.11 14.43 12.33
CA GLU A 180 17.83 13.56 11.40
C GLU A 180 17.60 13.89 9.92
N LEU A 181 17.60 15.19 9.59
CA LEU A 181 17.35 15.70 8.23
C LEU A 181 18.30 15.12 7.18
N ASN A 182 19.50 14.68 7.58
CA ASN A 182 20.48 14.02 6.71
C ASN A 182 19.92 12.77 6.01
N ARG A 183 18.95 12.08 6.62
CA ARG A 183 18.33 10.90 6.01
C ARG A 183 17.44 11.26 4.82
N MET A 184 17.08 12.53 4.66
CA MET A 184 16.28 13.02 3.53
C MET A 184 17.13 13.67 2.43
N ARG A 185 18.46 13.50 2.44
CA ARG A 185 19.39 14.16 1.48
C ARG A 185 19.11 13.85 0.00
N ASN A 186 18.41 12.75 -0.29
CA ASN A 186 18.02 12.35 -1.64
C ASN A 186 16.82 13.16 -2.17
N PHE A 187 16.24 14.01 -1.34
CA PHE A 187 15.09 14.86 -1.66
C PHE A 187 15.49 16.33 -1.60
N ASP A 188 14.87 17.14 -2.43
CA ASP A 188 14.82 18.59 -2.30
C ASP A 188 13.65 18.95 -1.39
N LEU A 189 13.93 19.63 -0.27
CA LEU A 189 12.99 19.81 0.83
C LEU A 189 12.45 21.23 0.85
N LYS A 190 11.12 21.34 0.88
CA LYS A 190 10.41 22.59 1.14
C LYS A 190 9.64 22.47 2.45
N ALA A 191 9.96 23.34 3.42
CA ALA A 191 9.18 23.43 4.66
C ALA A 191 7.76 23.91 4.36
N VAL A 192 6.77 23.20 4.90
CA VAL A 192 5.35 23.56 4.84
C VAL A 192 4.97 24.14 6.21
N PRO A 193 4.40 25.34 6.28
CA PRO A 193 3.99 25.92 7.55
C PRO A 193 2.86 25.09 8.18
N CYS A 194 3.01 24.81 9.47
CA CYS A 194 2.03 24.11 10.30
C CYS A 194 1.55 25.04 11.42
N GLU A 195 0.29 24.95 11.81
CA GLU A 195 -0.24 25.69 12.97
C GLU A 195 0.41 25.18 14.26
N ASN A 196 0.62 23.86 14.37
CA ASN A 196 1.32 23.28 15.50
C ASN A 196 2.85 23.26 15.27
N HIS A 197 3.56 24.25 15.84
CA HIS A 197 5.03 24.37 15.71
C HIS A 197 5.84 23.20 16.31
N LYS A 198 5.21 22.23 17.01
CA LYS A 198 5.87 20.99 17.44
C LYS A 198 6.06 20.01 16.27
N MET A 199 5.26 20.14 15.23
CA MET A 199 5.30 19.33 14.02
C MET A 199 6.07 20.09 12.94
N HIS A 200 7.06 19.41 12.36
CA HIS A 200 7.83 19.94 11.24
C HIS A 200 7.46 19.14 10.01
N LEU A 201 6.69 19.76 9.12
CA LEU A 201 6.27 19.15 7.87
C LEU A 201 7.14 19.65 6.71
N TYR A 202 7.66 18.70 5.95
CA TYR A 202 8.47 18.95 4.76
C TYR A 202 7.84 18.27 3.55
N LEU A 203 7.67 19.02 2.46
CA LEU A 203 7.40 18.47 1.14
C LEU A 203 8.73 18.15 0.48
N GLY A 204 9.02 16.87 0.27
CA GLY A 204 10.23 16.39 -0.38
C GLY A 204 9.97 16.00 -1.83
N ALA A 205 10.70 16.61 -2.76
CA ALA A 205 10.76 16.24 -4.17
C ALA A 205 12.01 15.39 -4.42
N ALA A 206 11.89 14.17 -4.95
CA ALA A 206 13.06 13.33 -5.20
C ALA A 206 14.03 14.00 -6.18
N ARG A 207 15.33 13.96 -5.88
CA ARG A 207 16.37 14.48 -6.79
C ARG A 207 16.53 13.54 -7.98
N VAL A 208 16.20 14.03 -9.16
CA VAL A 208 16.36 13.34 -10.46
C VAL A 208 17.44 14.01 -11.31
N GLN A 209 17.88 13.31 -12.36
CA GLN A 209 18.83 13.84 -13.34
C GLN A 209 18.25 15.08 -14.05
N GLU A 210 19.10 16.03 -14.43
CA GLU A 210 18.69 17.27 -15.09
C GLU A 210 17.88 16.97 -16.38
N GLY A 211 16.65 17.47 -16.44
CA GLY A 211 15.73 17.28 -17.57
C GLY A 211 14.66 16.21 -17.39
N ALA A 212 14.75 15.37 -16.34
CA ALA A 212 13.68 14.42 -16.00
C ALA A 212 12.62 15.06 -15.08
N GLU A 213 11.35 14.75 -15.32
CA GLU A 213 10.25 15.20 -14.47
C GLU A 213 10.28 14.46 -13.12
N VAL A 214 10.08 15.20 -12.03
CA VAL A 214 9.99 14.60 -10.69
C VAL A 214 8.63 13.93 -10.54
N THR A 215 8.62 12.61 -10.35
CA THR A 215 7.40 11.83 -10.11
C THR A 215 7.18 11.47 -8.63
N ASP A 216 8.24 11.51 -7.82
CA ASP A 216 8.22 11.11 -6.41
C ASP A 216 8.19 12.34 -5.50
N TYR A 217 6.98 12.65 -5.02
CA TYR A 217 6.73 13.68 -4.01
C TYR A 217 6.26 13.01 -2.73
N ARG A 218 6.88 13.36 -1.59
CA ARG A 218 6.53 12.80 -0.29
C ARG A 218 6.36 13.90 0.74
N PHE A 219 5.40 13.72 1.64
CA PHE A 219 5.38 14.44 2.89
C PHE A 219 6.21 13.71 3.93
N PHE A 220 7.15 14.44 4.54
CA PHE A 220 7.90 14.01 5.70
C PHE A 220 7.44 14.85 6.89
N ILE A 221 6.71 14.25 7.81
CA ILE A 221 6.36 14.89 9.08
C ILE A 221 7.28 14.39 10.17
N ARG A 222 7.90 15.32 10.90
CA ARG A 222 8.84 15.01 11.97
C ARG A 222 8.49 15.75 13.25
N ALA A 223 8.52 15.05 14.38
CA ALA A 223 8.20 15.62 15.68
C ALA A 223 9.24 15.25 16.74
N ILE A 224 9.54 16.20 17.64
CA ILE A 224 10.37 15.97 18.82
C ILE A 224 9.49 16.09 20.07
N ILE A 225 9.56 15.08 20.90
CA ILE A 225 8.74 14.97 22.10
C ILE A 225 9.65 15.21 23.29
N ARG A 226 9.34 16.25 24.05
CA ARG A 226 10.09 16.66 25.23
C ARG A 226 9.16 16.64 26.42
N HIS A 227 9.53 15.83 27.41
CA HIS A 227 8.87 15.76 28.70
C HIS A 227 9.93 15.44 29.76
N SER A 228 9.61 15.65 31.03
CA SER A 228 10.45 15.19 32.13
C SER A 228 10.60 13.67 32.09
N ASP A 229 11.79 13.16 32.44
CA ASP A 229 12.06 11.72 32.52
C ASP A 229 11.07 11.04 33.49
N LEU A 230 10.53 9.91 33.05
CA LEU A 230 9.53 9.15 33.80
C LEU A 230 10.24 8.07 34.62
N ILE A 231 9.94 8.03 35.91
CA ILE A 231 10.68 7.19 36.87
C ILE A 231 9.99 5.84 37.09
N THR A 232 8.68 5.73 36.85
CA THR A 232 7.91 4.48 37.06
C THR A 232 7.59 3.78 35.74
N LYS A 233 7.41 2.45 35.79
CA LYS A 233 7.08 1.62 34.62
C LYS A 233 5.68 1.91 34.10
N GLU A 234 4.74 2.11 35.03
CA GLU A 234 3.32 2.34 34.74
C GLU A 234 3.13 3.70 34.05
N ALA A 235 3.75 4.76 34.59
CA ALA A 235 3.70 6.09 33.97
C ALA A 235 4.41 6.11 32.62
N SER A 236 5.51 5.34 32.45
CA SER A 236 6.22 5.19 31.18
C SER A 236 5.33 4.57 30.09
N PHE A 237 4.51 3.58 30.43
CA PHE A 237 3.61 2.90 29.50
C PHE A 237 2.42 3.77 29.12
N GLU A 238 1.73 4.34 30.11
CA GLU A 238 0.60 5.24 29.88
C GLU A 238 1.01 6.47 29.07
N TYR A 239 2.19 7.02 29.35
CA TYR A 239 2.74 8.14 28.60
C TYR A 239 2.98 7.78 27.13
N LEU A 240 3.65 6.66 26.83
CA LEU A 240 3.91 6.25 25.45
C LEU A 240 2.61 6.08 24.67
N GLN A 241 1.60 5.48 25.29
CA GLN A 241 0.31 5.23 24.65
C GLN A 241 -0.44 6.54 24.39
N ASN A 242 -0.66 7.36 25.43
CA ASN A 242 -1.46 8.58 25.31
C ASN A 242 -0.76 9.66 24.47
N GLU A 243 0.53 9.91 24.71
CA GLU A 243 1.26 10.93 23.96
C GLU A 243 1.62 10.46 22.55
N GLY A 244 1.93 9.19 22.37
CA GLY A 244 2.15 8.61 21.04
C GLY A 244 0.89 8.69 20.17
N GLU A 245 -0.27 8.35 20.74
CA GLU A 245 -1.57 8.44 20.07
C GLU A 245 -1.94 9.90 19.75
N ARG A 246 -1.80 10.82 20.72
CA ARG A 246 -2.05 12.25 20.53
C ARG A 246 -1.21 12.82 19.38
N LEU A 247 0.08 12.50 19.34
CA LEU A 247 0.99 13.04 18.33
C LEU A 247 0.81 12.41 16.96
N LEU A 248 0.46 11.13 16.91
CA LEU A 248 0.10 10.48 15.65
C LEU A 248 -1.14 11.16 15.04
N LEU A 249 -2.16 11.46 15.86
CA LEU A 249 -3.35 12.19 15.41
C LEU A 249 -3.01 13.61 14.96
N GLU A 250 -2.26 14.37 15.75
CA GLU A 250 -1.81 15.72 15.38
C GLU A 250 -1.01 15.69 14.06
N ALA A 251 -0.14 14.70 13.87
CA ALA A 251 0.62 14.53 12.63
C ALA A 251 -0.30 14.21 11.42
N MET A 252 -1.32 13.38 11.63
CA MET A 252 -2.29 13.05 10.59
C MET A 252 -3.18 14.24 10.22
N ASP A 253 -3.57 15.06 11.19
CA ASP A 253 -4.39 16.25 10.95
C ASP A 253 -3.61 17.30 10.14
N GLU A 254 -2.33 17.55 10.49
CA GLU A 254 -1.45 18.43 9.72
C GLU A 254 -1.20 17.90 8.28
N LEU A 255 -1.08 16.57 8.12
CA LEU A 255 -1.01 15.96 6.80
C LEU A 255 -2.31 16.18 6.01
N GLU A 256 -3.49 15.99 6.61
CA GLU A 256 -4.79 16.21 5.95
C GLU A 256 -4.95 17.65 5.43
N VAL A 257 -4.50 18.64 6.22
CA VAL A 257 -4.47 20.05 5.82
C VAL A 257 -3.51 20.26 4.65
N ALA A 258 -2.30 19.69 4.73
CA ALA A 258 -1.31 19.81 3.66
C ALA A 258 -1.75 19.15 2.35
N PHE A 259 -2.45 18.01 2.42
CA PHE A 259 -3.07 17.34 1.28
C PHE A 259 -4.10 18.21 0.58
N SER A 260 -4.85 19.01 1.32
CA SER A 260 -5.89 19.89 0.78
C SER A 260 -5.32 21.14 0.09
N ASN A 261 -4.19 21.64 0.60
CA ASN A 261 -3.57 22.89 0.14
C ASN A 261 -2.53 22.72 -0.98
N THR A 262 -2.12 21.48 -1.27
CA THR A 262 -1.02 21.19 -2.21
C THR A 262 -1.56 20.69 -3.54
N SER A 263 -1.05 21.25 -4.65
CA SER A 263 -1.44 20.82 -6.01
C SER A 263 -0.72 19.54 -6.46
N VAL A 264 0.43 19.21 -5.87
CA VAL A 264 1.20 18.01 -6.20
C VAL A 264 0.68 16.78 -5.47
N ARG A 265 0.56 15.67 -6.21
CA ARG A 265 0.10 14.40 -5.66
C ARG A 265 1.24 13.70 -4.94
N THR A 266 1.14 13.55 -3.63
CA THR A 266 2.14 12.85 -2.82
C THR A 266 1.88 11.35 -2.72
N ASP A 267 2.95 10.60 -2.47
CA ASP A 267 2.97 9.15 -2.26
C ASP A 267 4.07 8.78 -1.25
N CYS A 268 3.99 7.57 -0.68
CA CYS A 268 5.02 7.05 0.24
C CYS A 268 5.35 7.98 1.41
N ASN A 269 4.32 8.65 1.97
CA ASN A 269 4.50 9.63 3.04
C ASN A 269 5.12 8.98 4.29
N HIS A 270 5.85 9.78 5.05
CA HIS A 270 6.69 9.33 6.15
C HIS A 270 6.42 10.11 7.43
N ILE A 271 6.27 9.38 8.54
CA ILE A 271 6.11 9.94 9.88
C ILE A 271 7.33 9.59 10.72
N PHE A 272 8.00 10.57 11.33
CA PHE A 272 9.10 10.37 12.27
C PHE A 272 8.79 10.99 13.63
N LEU A 273 8.72 10.16 14.68
CA LEU A 273 8.48 10.59 16.05
C LEU A 273 9.72 10.30 16.91
N ASN A 274 10.29 11.34 17.51
CA ASN A 274 11.46 11.21 18.38
C ASN A 274 11.11 11.49 19.85
N PHE A 275 11.02 10.42 20.64
CA PHE A 275 10.86 10.46 22.09
C PHE A 275 12.22 10.63 22.77
N VAL A 276 12.50 11.86 23.17
CA VAL A 276 13.73 12.23 23.88
C VAL A 276 13.81 11.66 25.31
N PRO A 277 12.72 11.66 26.12
CA PRO A 277 12.75 11.14 27.48
C PRO A 277 13.17 9.68 27.53
N THR A 278 13.85 9.28 28.61
CA THR A 278 14.18 7.86 28.81
C THR A 278 13.06 7.18 29.59
N VAL A 279 12.47 6.12 29.03
CA VAL A 279 11.37 5.37 29.63
C VAL A 279 11.82 4.00 30.14
N ILE A 280 11.12 3.43 31.12
CA ILE A 280 11.41 2.08 31.63
C ILE A 280 10.41 1.09 31.06
N MET A 281 10.79 0.33 30.03
CA MET A 281 9.90 -0.60 29.33
C MET A 281 10.65 -1.72 28.61
N ASP A 282 9.97 -2.87 28.45
CA ASP A 282 10.41 -3.96 27.58
C ASP A 282 10.05 -3.66 26.12
N PRO A 283 10.96 -3.91 25.14
CA PRO A 283 10.70 -3.57 23.74
C PRO A 283 9.51 -4.29 23.10
N SER A 284 9.18 -5.51 23.53
CA SER A 284 8.03 -6.25 23.03
C SER A 284 6.70 -5.54 23.32
N LYS A 285 6.59 -4.87 24.47
CA LYS A 285 5.41 -4.08 24.84
C LYS A 285 5.28 -2.81 24.00
N ILE A 286 6.40 -2.23 23.56
CA ILE A 286 6.41 -1.11 22.62
C ILE A 286 5.85 -1.57 21.28
N GLU A 287 6.30 -2.72 20.79
CA GLU A 287 5.81 -3.30 19.55
C GLU A 287 4.29 -3.56 19.60
N GLU A 288 3.80 -4.20 20.68
CA GLU A 288 2.38 -4.49 20.87
C GLU A 288 1.52 -3.22 20.93
N SER A 289 1.97 -2.21 21.70
CA SER A 289 1.28 -0.93 21.83
C SER A 289 1.20 -0.20 20.48
N VAL A 290 2.32 -0.08 19.77
CA VAL A 290 2.36 0.57 18.46
C VAL A 290 1.53 -0.19 17.43
N ARG A 291 1.60 -1.52 17.41
CA ARG A 291 0.77 -2.36 16.53
C ARG A 291 -0.71 -2.10 16.76
N SER A 292 -1.16 -2.06 18.02
CA SER A 292 -2.56 -1.77 18.37
C SER A 292 -3.00 -0.38 17.90
N MET A 293 -2.12 0.61 17.99
CA MET A 293 -2.38 1.99 17.55
C MET A 293 -2.48 2.10 16.03
N VAL A 294 -1.55 1.50 15.29
CA VAL A 294 -1.57 1.53 13.81
C VAL A 294 -2.78 0.79 13.26
N MET A 295 -3.14 -0.37 13.84
CA MET A 295 -4.34 -1.12 13.42
C MET A 295 -5.63 -0.32 13.66
N ARG A 296 -5.70 0.49 14.73
CA ARG A 296 -6.84 1.37 15.01
C ARG A 296 -7.00 2.49 13.97
N TYR A 297 -5.90 3.06 13.49
CA TYR A 297 -5.89 4.20 12.57
C TYR A 297 -5.50 3.88 11.12
N GLY A 298 -5.37 2.59 10.78
CA GLY A 298 -4.86 2.14 9.48
C GLY A 298 -5.61 2.71 8.28
N SER A 299 -6.93 2.85 8.37
CA SER A 299 -7.75 3.43 7.29
C SER A 299 -7.45 4.90 7.00
N ARG A 300 -7.14 5.71 8.03
CA ARG A 300 -6.72 7.11 7.84
C ARG A 300 -5.29 7.18 7.33
N LEU A 301 -4.36 6.38 7.87
CA LEU A 301 -2.97 6.31 7.41
C LEU A 301 -2.89 5.91 5.93
N TRP A 302 -3.73 4.97 5.50
CA TRP A 302 -3.88 4.56 4.11
C TRP A 302 -4.37 5.69 3.21
N LYS A 303 -5.42 6.41 3.61
CA LYS A 303 -5.92 7.59 2.89
C LYS A 303 -4.83 8.67 2.73
N LEU A 304 -4.03 8.85 3.77
CA LEU A 304 -2.89 9.77 3.80
C LEU A 304 -1.64 9.21 3.10
N ARG A 305 -1.70 8.00 2.52
CA ARG A 305 -0.60 7.33 1.81
C ARG A 305 0.68 7.26 2.64
N VAL A 306 0.54 7.05 3.94
CA VAL A 306 1.67 6.84 4.84
C VAL A 306 2.19 5.42 4.66
N LEU A 307 3.33 5.29 3.99
CA LEU A 307 3.96 3.99 3.70
C LEU A 307 4.84 3.55 4.88
N GLN A 308 5.53 4.50 5.50
CA GLN A 308 6.52 4.23 6.52
C GLN A 308 6.34 5.17 7.71
N ALA A 309 6.48 4.62 8.91
CA ALA A 309 6.57 5.40 10.13
C ALA A 309 7.75 4.93 10.98
N GLU A 310 8.36 5.87 11.68
CA GLU A 310 9.56 5.65 12.48
C GLU A 310 9.38 6.25 13.86
N LEU A 311 9.72 5.45 14.86
CA LEU A 311 9.68 5.83 16.26
C LEU A 311 11.09 5.64 16.85
N LYS A 312 11.67 6.72 17.39
CA LYS A 312 12.91 6.69 18.14
C LYS A 312 12.61 6.91 19.61
N ILE A 313 13.07 6.01 20.48
CA ILE A 313 12.83 6.09 21.92
C ILE A 313 14.02 5.55 22.71
N ASN A 314 14.34 6.21 23.82
CA ASN A 314 15.37 5.72 24.75
C ASN A 314 14.70 4.89 25.85
N ILE A 315 15.14 3.65 26.03
CA ILE A 315 14.57 2.74 27.04
C ILE A 315 15.60 2.32 28.09
N ARG A 316 15.12 1.93 29.27
CA ARG A 316 15.87 1.16 30.27
C ARG A 316 15.06 -0.07 30.66
N LEU A 317 15.73 -1.20 30.84
CA LEU A 317 15.08 -2.43 31.33
C LEU A 317 14.86 -2.39 32.85
N THR A 318 15.74 -1.67 33.57
CA THR A 318 15.70 -1.49 35.03
C THR A 318 15.94 -0.04 35.40
N THR A 319 15.51 0.38 36.60
CA THR A 319 15.63 1.78 37.08
C THR A 319 17.08 2.28 37.11
N THR A 320 18.04 1.39 37.37
CA THR A 320 19.49 1.67 37.42
C THR A 320 20.23 1.27 36.13
N GLY A 321 19.51 0.77 35.12
CA GLY A 321 20.11 0.30 33.86
C GLY A 321 20.58 1.43 32.95
N ASN A 322 21.48 1.10 32.03
CA ASN A 322 21.91 2.01 30.98
C ASN A 322 20.76 2.28 29.99
N ALA A 323 20.69 3.51 29.49
CA ALA A 323 19.74 3.86 28.44
C ALA A 323 20.15 3.22 27.11
N ILE A 324 19.19 2.58 26.44
CA ILE A 324 19.34 1.92 25.16
C ILE A 324 18.49 2.69 24.14
N PRO A 325 19.08 3.24 23.07
CA PRO A 325 18.31 3.85 22.00
C PRO A 325 17.69 2.74 21.14
N ILE A 326 16.38 2.73 21.07
CA ILE A 326 15.59 1.81 20.28
C ILE A 326 14.93 2.57 19.14
N ARG A 327 14.96 1.97 17.96
CA ARG A 327 14.19 2.41 16.81
C ARG A 327 13.20 1.36 16.39
N LEU A 328 11.98 1.80 16.18
CA LEU A 328 10.92 0.99 15.64
C LEU A 328 10.58 1.55 14.26
N PHE A 329 10.64 0.69 13.25
CA PHE A 329 10.28 0.97 11.88
C PHE A 329 9.00 0.22 11.55
N LEU A 330 8.03 0.95 11.03
CA LEU A 330 6.75 0.46 10.53
C LEU A 330 6.78 0.61 9.02
N THR A 331 6.48 -0.46 8.29
CA THR A 331 6.42 -0.41 6.82
C THR A 331 5.19 -1.19 6.36
N ASN A 332 4.36 -0.55 5.52
CA ASN A 332 3.16 -1.16 4.97
C ASN A 332 3.16 -1.05 3.43
N GLU A 333 3.99 -1.84 2.76
CA GLU A 333 4.16 -1.77 1.30
C GLU A 333 2.91 -2.20 0.52
N SER A 334 2.30 -3.31 0.96
CA SER A 334 1.14 -3.89 0.27
C SER A 334 -0.18 -3.23 0.65
N GLY A 335 -0.23 -2.48 1.76
CA GLY A 335 -1.42 -1.85 2.31
C GLY A 335 -2.17 -2.67 3.36
N TYR A 336 -1.94 -3.98 3.38
CA TYR A 336 -2.67 -4.93 4.23
C TYR A 336 -1.79 -5.57 5.30
N TYR A 337 -0.45 -5.50 5.15
CA TYR A 337 0.50 -6.08 6.09
C TYR A 337 1.43 -5.01 6.65
N LEU A 338 1.35 -4.83 7.97
CA LEU A 338 2.25 -3.97 8.70
C LEU A 338 3.48 -4.77 9.15
N ASP A 339 4.61 -4.55 8.49
CA ASP A 339 5.89 -5.03 8.97
C ASP A 339 6.41 -4.11 10.07
N ILE A 340 6.75 -4.69 11.22
CA ILE A 340 7.35 -3.97 12.35
C ILE A 340 8.75 -4.52 12.56
N SER A 341 9.74 -3.66 12.39
CA SER A 341 11.15 -3.98 12.57
C SER A 341 11.73 -3.15 13.72
N LEU A 342 12.23 -3.83 14.73
CA LEU A 342 12.83 -3.22 15.90
C LEU A 342 14.36 -3.29 15.83
N TYR A 343 15.01 -2.16 16.07
CA TYR A 343 16.46 -2.03 16.05
C TYR A 343 16.99 -1.35 17.31
N LYS A 344 18.18 -1.76 17.72
CA LYS A 344 19.01 -1.09 18.70
C LYS A 344 20.10 -0.31 17.97
N GLU A 345 20.34 0.92 18.40
CA GLU A 345 21.50 1.69 17.94
C GLU A 345 22.76 1.19 18.67
N VAL A 346 23.73 0.66 17.93
CA VAL A 346 24.98 0.13 18.49
C VAL A 346 26.16 0.79 17.80
N THR A 347 27.11 1.26 18.60
CA THR A 347 28.38 1.78 18.11
C THR A 347 29.32 0.60 17.85
N ASP A 348 29.77 0.45 16.61
CA ASP A 348 30.81 -0.50 16.27
C ASP A 348 32.13 -0.05 16.89
N SER A 349 32.77 -0.94 17.64
CA SER A 349 34.04 -0.69 18.33
C SER A 349 35.20 -0.42 17.38
N THR A 350 35.08 -0.84 16.12
CA THR A 350 36.17 -0.81 15.13
C THR A 350 36.12 0.46 14.27
N SER A 351 34.93 0.80 13.76
CA SER A 351 34.72 1.98 12.91
C SER A 351 34.33 3.25 13.68
N GLY A 352 33.86 3.12 14.93
CA GLY A 352 33.31 4.24 15.71
C GLY A 352 31.98 4.78 15.14
N GLN A 353 31.41 4.11 14.13
CA GLN A 353 30.14 4.47 13.52
C GLN A 353 28.98 3.75 14.23
N ILE A 354 27.80 4.37 14.20
CA ILE A 354 26.60 3.81 14.85
C ILE A 354 25.75 3.13 13.78
N THR A 355 25.49 1.85 14.00
CA THR A 355 24.74 0.95 13.09
C THR A 355 23.43 0.48 13.73
N PHE A 356 22.47 0.11 12.89
CA PHE A 356 21.27 -0.59 13.31
C PHE A 356 21.55 -2.06 13.56
N GLN A 357 21.25 -2.54 14.76
CA GLN A 357 21.26 -3.97 15.08
C GLN A 357 19.82 -4.41 15.37
N SER A 358 19.29 -5.37 14.60
CA SER A 358 17.94 -5.89 14.85
C SER A 358 17.82 -6.45 16.27
N TYR A 359 16.68 -6.18 16.90
CA TYR A 359 16.38 -6.62 18.25
C TYR A 359 15.40 -7.78 18.21
N GLY A 360 15.79 -8.96 18.72
CA GLY A 360 15.00 -10.19 18.67
C GLY A 360 15.49 -11.18 17.62
N ASP A 361 14.69 -12.21 17.35
CA ASP A 361 15.06 -13.33 16.45
C ASP A 361 14.91 -12.98 14.95
N LYS A 362 14.11 -11.95 14.63
CA LYS A 362 13.88 -11.50 13.26
C LYS A 362 14.95 -10.49 12.84
N GLN A 363 15.69 -10.79 11.79
CA GLN A 363 16.55 -9.81 11.13
C GLN A 363 15.72 -8.91 10.23
N GLY A 364 15.72 -7.61 10.53
CA GLY A 364 15.02 -6.60 9.73
C GLY A 364 15.88 -6.07 8.57
N PRO A 365 15.27 -5.41 7.57
CA PRO A 365 15.95 -4.96 6.34
C PRO A 365 17.10 -3.98 6.56
N LEU A 366 17.10 -3.22 7.65
CA LEU A 366 18.15 -2.24 7.96
C LEU A 366 19.26 -2.80 8.85
N HIS A 367 19.29 -4.12 9.11
CA HIS A 367 20.33 -4.73 9.93
C HIS A 367 21.73 -4.44 9.37
N GLY A 368 22.63 -3.95 10.22
CA GLY A 368 24.02 -3.60 9.86
C GLY A 368 24.16 -2.29 9.08
N MET A 369 23.07 -1.60 8.74
CA MET A 369 23.13 -0.30 8.06
C MET A 369 23.47 0.85 9.02
N LEU A 370 24.11 1.88 8.49
CA LEU A 370 24.41 3.09 9.25
C LEU A 370 23.14 3.87 9.56
N ILE A 371 23.10 4.54 10.72
CA ILE A 371 21.94 5.33 11.14
C ILE A 371 21.66 6.52 10.22
N ASN A 372 22.71 7.10 9.63
CA ASN A 372 22.61 8.23 8.70
C ASN A 372 22.29 7.79 7.26
N SER A 373 22.00 6.50 7.01
CA SER A 373 21.59 6.01 5.70
C SER A 373 20.36 6.78 5.19
N PRO A 374 20.42 7.34 3.98
CA PRO A 374 19.33 8.12 3.43
C PRO A 374 18.15 7.25 2.98
N TYR A 375 16.96 7.84 2.95
CA TYR A 375 15.78 7.21 2.36
C TYR A 375 15.95 7.04 0.86
N VAL A 376 15.55 5.87 0.39
CA VAL A 376 15.58 5.51 -1.03
C VAL A 376 14.42 6.21 -1.75
N THR A 377 14.69 6.71 -2.94
CA THR A 377 13.68 7.27 -3.85
C THR A 377 12.77 6.17 -4.38
N LYS A 378 11.62 6.53 -4.94
CA LYS A 378 10.61 5.59 -5.41
C LYS A 378 11.18 4.71 -6.53
N ASP A 379 11.06 3.39 -6.38
CA ASP A 379 11.46 2.41 -7.38
C ASP A 379 10.31 2.14 -8.38
N LEU A 380 10.63 1.44 -9.47
CA LEU A 380 9.67 1.05 -10.51
C LEU A 380 8.54 0.18 -9.94
N LEU A 381 8.87 -0.69 -8.98
CA LEU A 381 7.91 -1.57 -8.31
C LEU A 381 6.85 -0.77 -7.56
N GLN A 382 7.26 0.22 -6.77
CA GLN A 382 6.34 1.09 -6.04
C GLN A 382 5.50 1.96 -6.99
N ALA A 383 6.02 2.33 -8.16
CA ALA A 383 5.22 3.00 -9.18
C ALA A 383 4.09 2.10 -9.70
N LYS A 384 4.36 0.81 -9.97
CA LYS A 384 3.34 -0.18 -10.34
C LYS A 384 2.34 -0.42 -9.19
N ARG A 385 2.80 -0.59 -7.95
CA ARG A 385 1.93 -0.72 -6.77
C ARG A 385 0.93 0.42 -6.65
N PHE A 386 1.42 1.65 -6.81
CA PHE A 386 0.58 2.82 -6.77
C PHE A 386 -0.47 2.87 -7.89
N GLN A 387 -0.11 2.44 -9.11
CA GLN A 387 -1.07 2.34 -10.21
C GLN A 387 -2.19 1.35 -9.88
N ALA A 388 -1.84 0.17 -9.35
CA ALA A 388 -2.82 -0.83 -8.91
C ALA A 388 -3.72 -0.28 -7.78
N GLN A 389 -3.13 0.32 -6.74
CA GLN A 389 -3.87 0.91 -5.62
C GLN A 389 -4.80 2.04 -6.04
N THR A 390 -4.40 2.87 -7.01
CA THR A 390 -5.25 3.94 -7.57
C THR A 390 -6.49 3.36 -8.27
N LEU A 391 -6.37 2.16 -8.84
CA LEU A 391 -7.48 1.42 -9.43
C LEU A 391 -8.28 0.59 -8.40
N GLY A 392 -7.90 0.64 -7.11
CA GLY A 392 -8.59 -0.05 -6.03
C GLY A 392 -8.29 -1.54 -5.95
N THR A 393 -7.10 -1.98 -6.36
CA THR A 393 -6.66 -3.40 -6.30
C THR A 393 -5.25 -3.52 -5.74
N THR A 394 -4.94 -4.70 -5.22
CA THR A 394 -3.59 -5.11 -4.86
C THR A 394 -2.73 -5.32 -6.11
N TYR A 395 -1.43 -5.00 -6.01
CA TYR A 395 -0.48 -5.27 -7.08
C TYR A 395 -0.16 -6.76 -7.18
N VAL A 396 0.06 -7.25 -8.40
CA VAL A 396 0.07 -8.70 -8.68
C VAL A 396 1.12 -9.49 -7.88
N TYR A 397 2.30 -8.92 -7.64
CA TYR A 397 3.37 -9.56 -6.86
C TYR A 397 3.20 -9.47 -5.35
N ASP A 398 2.21 -8.71 -4.86
CA ASP A 398 1.91 -8.64 -3.42
C ASP A 398 0.90 -9.73 -2.99
N PHE A 399 0.22 -10.41 -3.94
CA PHE A 399 -0.69 -11.52 -3.62
C PHE A 399 -0.02 -12.70 -2.90
N PRO A 400 1.18 -13.20 -3.29
CA PRO A 400 1.85 -14.27 -2.54
C PRO A 400 2.02 -13.94 -1.05
N GLU A 401 2.37 -12.69 -0.72
CA GLU A 401 2.48 -12.28 0.68
C GLU A 401 1.11 -12.18 1.35
N MET A 402 0.08 -11.72 0.62
CA MET A 402 -1.30 -11.76 1.10
C MET A 402 -1.78 -13.18 1.44
N PHE A 403 -1.46 -14.17 0.60
CA PHE A 403 -1.71 -15.59 0.90
C PHE A 403 -0.96 -16.05 2.15
N ARG A 404 0.31 -15.66 2.32
CA ARG A 404 1.11 -15.98 3.52
C ARG A 404 0.43 -15.47 4.79
N GLN A 405 -0.03 -14.22 4.78
CA GLN A 405 -0.69 -13.61 5.94
C GLN A 405 -2.07 -14.21 6.21
N ALA A 406 -2.84 -14.51 5.17
CA ALA A 406 -4.12 -15.19 5.31
C ALA A 406 -3.96 -16.63 5.84
N LEU A 407 -2.86 -17.32 5.51
CA LEU A 407 -2.50 -18.61 6.09
C LEU A 407 -2.20 -18.49 7.59
N PHE A 408 -1.43 -17.48 8.01
CA PHE A 408 -1.20 -17.23 9.45
C PHE A 408 -2.52 -16.97 10.19
N LYS A 409 -3.44 -16.20 9.60
CA LYS A 409 -4.79 -15.99 10.15
C LYS A 409 -5.59 -17.31 10.22
N LEU A 410 -5.44 -18.21 9.24
CA LEU A 410 -6.14 -19.50 9.20
C LEU A 410 -5.67 -20.48 10.28
N TRP A 411 -4.36 -20.52 10.57
CA TRP A 411 -3.81 -21.36 11.66
C TRP A 411 -4.23 -20.87 13.06
N GLY A 412 -4.46 -19.57 13.24
CA GLY A 412 -4.93 -19.01 14.51
C GLY A 412 -3.89 -19.07 15.66
N PRO A 413 -4.25 -18.55 16.86
CA PRO A 413 -3.38 -18.55 18.03
C PRO A 413 -3.48 -19.88 18.79
N GLY A 414 -2.54 -20.81 18.61
CA GLY A 414 -2.48 -22.03 19.43
C GLY A 414 -1.82 -23.24 18.77
N ASP A 415 -1.88 -23.33 17.44
CA ASP A 415 -1.20 -24.40 16.69
C ASP A 415 0.31 -24.08 16.53
N GLU A 416 1.14 -25.12 16.43
CA GLU A 416 2.56 -24.95 16.05
C GLU A 416 2.63 -24.49 14.59
N ILE A 417 2.46 -23.18 14.37
CA ILE A 417 2.55 -22.56 13.06
C ILE A 417 3.91 -22.90 12.44
N PRO A 418 3.94 -23.58 11.27
CA PRO A 418 5.19 -23.84 10.57
C PRO A 418 5.90 -22.52 10.23
N LYS A 419 7.22 -22.43 10.44
CA LYS A 419 7.99 -21.24 10.04
C LYS A 419 7.87 -20.95 8.53
N ASP A 420 7.76 -22.01 7.73
CA ASP A 420 7.61 -21.96 6.28
C ASP A 420 6.18 -22.31 5.84
N VAL A 421 5.20 -21.43 6.12
CA VAL A 421 3.79 -21.65 5.75
C VAL A 421 3.52 -21.64 4.25
N LEU A 422 4.36 -20.94 3.47
CA LEU A 422 4.18 -20.77 2.03
C LEU A 422 5.52 -20.76 1.30
N ILE A 423 5.63 -21.63 0.30
CA ILE A 423 6.66 -21.60 -0.74
C ILE A 423 5.96 -21.18 -2.04
N CYS A 424 6.48 -20.14 -2.70
CA CYS A 424 5.92 -19.60 -3.92
C CYS A 424 7.00 -19.53 -5.00
N CYS A 425 6.70 -20.06 -6.18
CA CYS A 425 7.56 -19.99 -7.36
C CYS A 425 6.78 -19.39 -8.51
N GLU A 426 7.37 -18.42 -9.22
CA GLU A 426 6.75 -17.85 -10.41
C GLU A 426 6.85 -18.83 -11.59
N LEU A 427 5.81 -18.85 -12.42
CA LEU A 427 5.71 -19.64 -13.64
C LEU A 427 5.75 -18.70 -14.84
N VAL A 428 6.71 -18.94 -15.73
CA VAL A 428 6.99 -18.08 -16.89
C VAL A 428 7.11 -18.94 -18.15
N LEU A 429 6.78 -18.38 -19.31
CA LEU A 429 7.00 -19.03 -20.60
C LEU A 429 8.46 -18.86 -21.03
N ASP A 430 9.10 -19.96 -21.44
CA ASP A 430 10.37 -19.90 -22.16
C ASP A 430 10.17 -19.45 -23.63
N PRO A 431 11.24 -19.17 -24.40
CA PRO A 431 11.12 -18.76 -25.81
C PRO A 431 10.43 -19.79 -26.72
N GLU A 432 10.34 -21.05 -26.30
CA GLU A 432 9.63 -22.11 -27.00
C GLU A 432 8.15 -22.25 -26.56
N GLY A 433 7.69 -21.40 -25.64
CA GLY A 433 6.31 -21.40 -25.13
C GLY A 433 6.03 -22.47 -24.07
N ARG A 434 7.06 -23.04 -23.43
CA ARG A 434 6.92 -24.01 -22.34
C ARG A 434 6.94 -23.31 -21.00
N LEU A 435 6.14 -23.81 -20.06
CA LEU A 435 6.06 -23.25 -18.71
C LEU A 435 7.23 -23.73 -17.84
N VAL A 436 7.99 -22.80 -17.29
CA VAL A 436 9.14 -23.06 -16.40
C VAL A 436 8.99 -22.32 -15.08
N GLN A 437 9.53 -22.90 -14.00
CA GLN A 437 9.63 -22.22 -12.72
C GLN A 437 10.85 -21.30 -12.71
N MET A 438 10.65 -20.04 -12.37
CA MET A 438 11.70 -19.04 -12.32
C MET A 438 11.62 -18.23 -11.04
N ASN A 439 12.78 -17.87 -10.50
CA ASN A 439 12.89 -16.97 -9.36
C ASN A 439 13.53 -15.66 -9.85
N ARG A 440 12.69 -14.75 -10.36
CA ARG A 440 13.09 -13.43 -10.84
C ARG A 440 12.65 -12.33 -9.88
N LEU A 441 13.12 -11.11 -10.10
CA LEU A 441 12.71 -9.96 -9.30
C LEU A 441 11.23 -9.62 -9.57
N PRO A 442 10.46 -9.28 -8.53
CA PRO A 442 9.08 -8.82 -8.69
C PRO A 442 8.97 -7.62 -9.64
N GLY A 443 8.01 -7.68 -10.55
CA GLY A 443 7.72 -6.60 -11.50
C GLY A 443 8.47 -6.67 -12.83
N ASP A 444 9.36 -7.65 -13.02
CA ASP A 444 10.08 -7.91 -14.28
C ASP A 444 9.26 -8.80 -15.25
N ASN A 445 7.92 -8.78 -15.18
CA ASN A 445 7.07 -9.47 -16.14
C ASN A 445 6.98 -8.70 -17.46
N ASP A 446 7.30 -9.39 -18.55
CA ASP A 446 7.16 -8.89 -19.92
C ASP A 446 5.72 -8.96 -20.45
N VAL A 447 4.89 -9.78 -19.80
CA VAL A 447 3.52 -10.10 -20.19
C VAL A 447 2.55 -9.58 -19.13
N GLY A 448 1.35 -9.13 -19.53
CA GLY A 448 0.30 -8.62 -18.64
C GLY A 448 -0.43 -9.69 -17.80
N MET A 449 0.21 -10.85 -17.61
CA MET A 449 -0.28 -11.99 -16.86
C MET A 449 0.89 -12.56 -16.04
N VAL A 450 0.62 -12.97 -14.80
CA VAL A 450 1.59 -13.60 -13.91
C VAL A 450 0.96 -14.86 -13.34
N ALA A 451 1.73 -15.94 -13.24
CA ALA A 451 1.29 -17.20 -12.65
C ALA A 451 2.27 -17.65 -11.56
N PHE A 452 1.73 -18.25 -10.51
CA PHE A 452 2.49 -18.75 -9.37
C PHE A 452 2.10 -20.20 -9.08
N ARG A 453 3.10 -21.04 -8.82
CA ARG A 453 2.92 -22.31 -8.10
C ARG A 453 3.13 -22.03 -6.62
N MET A 454 2.10 -22.29 -5.82
CA MET A 454 2.16 -22.09 -4.38
C MET A 454 1.99 -23.41 -3.65
N LYS A 455 2.98 -23.77 -2.83
CA LYS A 455 2.87 -24.87 -1.86
C LYS A 455 2.61 -24.27 -0.48
N MET A 456 1.40 -24.51 0.02
CA MET A 456 0.86 -23.94 1.26
C MET A 456 0.73 -25.02 2.32
N ARG A 457 1.22 -24.77 3.54
CA ARG A 457 0.92 -25.62 4.71
C ARG A 457 -0.33 -25.07 5.40
N THR A 458 -1.39 -25.86 5.43
CA THR A 458 -2.68 -25.49 6.01
C THR A 458 -3.03 -26.42 7.17
N PRO A 459 -3.93 -26.02 8.09
CA PRO A 459 -4.33 -26.89 9.21
C PRO A 459 -4.83 -28.26 8.74
N GLU A 460 -5.53 -28.31 7.62
CA GLU A 460 -6.06 -29.56 7.06
C GLU A 460 -5.05 -30.37 6.23
N TYR A 461 -3.95 -29.74 5.78
CA TYR A 461 -2.81 -30.43 5.15
C TYR A 461 -1.47 -29.86 5.69
N PRO A 462 -1.03 -30.28 6.89
CA PRO A 462 0.19 -29.74 7.51
C PRO A 462 1.47 -30.00 6.70
N GLU A 463 1.52 -31.10 5.95
CA GLU A 463 2.63 -31.44 5.01
C GLU A 463 2.65 -30.56 3.75
N GLY A 464 1.55 -29.87 3.49
CA GLY A 464 1.38 -28.94 2.39
C GLY A 464 0.42 -29.42 1.29
N ARG A 465 -0.17 -28.43 0.62
CA ARG A 465 -0.99 -28.57 -0.60
C ARG A 465 -0.47 -27.61 -1.67
N ASP A 466 -0.53 -28.03 -2.93
CA ASP A 466 -0.14 -27.22 -4.08
C ASP A 466 -1.39 -26.58 -4.73
N ILE A 467 -1.26 -25.34 -5.20
CA ILE A 467 -2.23 -24.66 -6.07
C ILE A 467 -1.50 -23.89 -7.16
N ILE A 468 -2.20 -23.62 -8.26
CA ILE A 468 -1.77 -22.65 -9.28
C ILE A 468 -2.61 -21.39 -9.14
N VAL A 469 -1.95 -20.23 -9.02
CA VAL A 469 -2.59 -18.92 -8.97
C VAL A 469 -2.23 -18.17 -10.24
N ILE A 470 -3.23 -17.68 -10.97
CA ILE A 470 -3.06 -16.91 -12.21
C ILE A 470 -3.68 -15.53 -11.99
N CYS A 471 -2.94 -14.47 -12.32
CA CYS A 471 -3.33 -13.09 -12.05
C CYS A 471 -3.05 -12.19 -13.25
N ASN A 472 -4.00 -11.33 -13.60
CA ASN A 472 -3.71 -10.23 -14.53
C ASN A 472 -2.84 -9.17 -13.86
N ASP A 473 -1.87 -8.62 -14.58
CA ASP A 473 -1.17 -7.40 -14.17
C ASP A 473 -1.89 -6.17 -14.75
N ILE A 474 -2.73 -5.53 -13.94
CA ILE A 474 -3.49 -4.34 -14.36
C ILE A 474 -2.59 -3.15 -14.73
N THR A 475 -1.34 -3.14 -14.28
CA THR A 475 -0.36 -2.07 -14.55
C THR A 475 0.28 -2.22 -15.92
N HIS A 476 0.21 -3.43 -16.50
CA HIS A 476 0.73 -3.73 -17.82
C HIS A 476 -0.43 -3.69 -18.84
N MET A 477 -0.42 -2.70 -19.74
CA MET A 477 -1.45 -2.53 -20.78
C MET A 477 -2.89 -2.71 -20.24
N ILE A 478 -3.19 -2.07 -19.11
CA ILE A 478 -4.49 -2.11 -18.40
C ILE A 478 -5.02 -3.54 -18.12
N GLY A 479 -4.13 -4.52 -17.98
CA GLY A 479 -4.46 -5.94 -17.77
C GLY A 479 -5.23 -6.55 -18.94
N SER A 480 -4.96 -6.09 -20.17
CA SER A 480 -5.60 -6.63 -21.39
C SER A 480 -5.05 -8.00 -21.78
N PHE A 481 -5.91 -8.85 -22.32
CA PHE A 481 -5.55 -10.17 -22.84
C PHE A 481 -5.04 -10.07 -24.27
N GLY A 482 -3.73 -10.18 -24.46
CA GLY A 482 -3.09 -10.43 -25.75
C GLY A 482 -2.69 -11.90 -25.90
N PRO A 483 -2.05 -12.29 -27.01
CA PRO A 483 -1.78 -13.69 -27.32
C PRO A 483 -0.81 -14.33 -26.32
N GLN A 484 0.16 -13.56 -25.81
CA GLN A 484 1.11 -14.05 -24.80
C GLN A 484 0.47 -14.20 -23.42
N GLU A 485 -0.44 -13.28 -23.04
CA GLU A 485 -1.22 -13.41 -21.81
C GLU A 485 -2.13 -14.64 -21.86
N ASP A 486 -2.79 -14.85 -23.00
CA ASP A 486 -3.65 -16.01 -23.24
C ASP A 486 -2.84 -17.32 -23.18
N GLU A 487 -1.66 -17.36 -23.80
CA GLU A 487 -0.78 -18.54 -23.77
C GLU A 487 -0.29 -18.85 -22.35
N LEU A 488 0.13 -17.85 -21.57
CA LEU A 488 0.57 -18.09 -20.19
C LEU A 488 -0.59 -18.60 -19.32
N PHE A 489 -1.78 -18.02 -19.47
CA PHE A 489 -2.99 -18.51 -18.79
C PHE A 489 -3.30 -19.95 -19.17
N LEU A 490 -3.25 -20.27 -20.46
CA LEU A 490 -3.50 -21.61 -21.00
C LEU A 490 -2.53 -22.62 -20.38
N ARG A 491 -1.22 -22.40 -20.48
CA ARG A 491 -0.20 -23.34 -19.98
C ARG A 491 -0.27 -23.53 -18.47
N ALA A 492 -0.54 -22.47 -17.72
CA ALA A 492 -0.71 -22.56 -16.26
C ALA A 492 -1.98 -23.36 -15.89
N SER A 493 -3.08 -23.19 -16.63
CA SER A 493 -4.31 -23.96 -16.44
C SER A 493 -4.11 -25.44 -16.81
N GLU A 494 -3.45 -25.72 -17.94
CA GLU A 494 -3.12 -27.08 -18.38
C GLU A 494 -2.24 -27.79 -17.34
N LEU A 495 -1.26 -27.10 -16.75
CA LEU A 495 -0.44 -27.64 -15.67
C LEU A 495 -1.28 -28.00 -14.44
N ALA A 496 -2.15 -27.09 -13.99
CA ALA A 496 -3.03 -27.34 -12.85
C ALA A 496 -3.91 -28.57 -13.08
N ARG A 497 -4.45 -28.70 -14.31
CA ARG A 497 -5.29 -29.82 -14.72
C ARG A 497 -4.51 -31.13 -14.82
N ALA A 498 -3.31 -31.10 -15.41
CA ALA A 498 -2.44 -32.27 -15.53
C ALA A 498 -1.99 -32.82 -14.16
N GLU A 499 -1.74 -31.95 -13.18
CA GLU A 499 -1.40 -32.34 -11.81
C GLU A 499 -2.65 -32.59 -10.92
N GLY A 500 -3.84 -32.25 -11.41
CA GLY A 500 -5.11 -32.37 -10.66
C GLY A 500 -5.24 -31.40 -9.48
N ILE A 501 -4.43 -30.33 -9.43
CA ILE A 501 -4.40 -29.36 -8.32
C ILE A 501 -5.35 -28.18 -8.56
N PRO A 502 -5.85 -27.51 -7.51
CA PRO A 502 -6.74 -26.36 -7.66
C PRO A 502 -6.10 -25.20 -8.45
N ARG A 503 -6.92 -24.56 -9.29
CA ARG A 503 -6.58 -23.36 -10.03
C ARG A 503 -7.35 -22.16 -9.50
N ILE A 504 -6.62 -21.15 -9.05
CA ILE A 504 -7.14 -19.87 -8.57
C ILE A 504 -6.88 -18.80 -9.63
N TYR A 505 -7.92 -18.06 -10.03
CA TYR A 505 -7.78 -16.94 -10.96
C TYR A 505 -8.15 -15.61 -10.27
N ILE A 506 -7.22 -14.66 -10.23
CA ILE A 506 -7.45 -13.33 -9.68
C ILE A 506 -7.63 -12.34 -10.84
N ALA A 507 -8.85 -11.84 -10.98
CA ALA A 507 -9.29 -11.05 -12.11
C ALA A 507 -9.19 -9.53 -11.84
N ALA A 508 -8.32 -8.89 -12.61
CA ALA A 508 -8.20 -7.44 -12.74
C ALA A 508 -7.81 -7.09 -14.18
N ASN A 509 -8.79 -6.96 -15.08
CA ASN A 509 -8.54 -6.87 -16.52
C ASN A 509 -9.45 -5.90 -17.27
N SER A 510 -9.15 -5.71 -18.55
CA SER A 510 -9.95 -4.89 -19.47
C SER A 510 -10.49 -5.67 -20.67
N GLY A 511 -10.45 -7.00 -20.62
CA GLY A 511 -10.85 -7.88 -21.72
C GLY A 511 -9.74 -8.04 -22.76
N ALA A 512 -10.12 -8.47 -23.97
CA ALA A 512 -9.18 -8.66 -25.07
C ALA A 512 -8.48 -7.34 -25.43
N ARG A 513 -7.18 -7.41 -25.71
CA ARG A 513 -6.41 -6.26 -26.18
C ARG A 513 -6.98 -5.77 -27.51
N ILE A 514 -7.05 -4.45 -27.63
CA ILE A 514 -7.51 -3.77 -28.84
C ILE A 514 -6.43 -2.78 -29.26
N GLY A 515 -6.27 -2.61 -30.57
CA GLY A 515 -5.37 -1.61 -31.13
C GLY A 515 -5.68 -1.33 -32.59
N LEU A 516 -4.92 -0.39 -33.15
CA LEU A 516 -4.93 -0.06 -34.57
C LEU A 516 -3.48 -0.07 -35.07
N ALA A 517 -3.28 -0.28 -36.37
CA ALA A 517 -1.97 -0.20 -36.99
C ALA A 517 -1.48 1.26 -37.05
N GLU A 518 -0.74 1.70 -36.02
CA GLU A 518 -0.25 3.07 -35.88
C GLU A 518 0.70 3.47 -37.02
N GLU A 519 1.44 2.50 -37.58
CA GLU A 519 2.29 2.71 -38.74
C GLU A 519 1.50 3.14 -40.00
N ILE A 520 0.24 2.70 -40.13
CA ILE A 520 -0.61 3.05 -41.27
C ILE A 520 -1.34 4.37 -41.06
N LYS A 521 -1.66 4.70 -39.81
CA LYS A 521 -2.47 5.86 -39.41
C LYS A 521 -1.95 7.19 -39.93
N HIS A 522 -0.63 7.33 -40.05
CA HIS A 522 0.01 8.55 -40.55
C HIS A 522 0.32 8.52 -42.06
N MET A 523 0.05 7.39 -42.73
CA MET A 523 0.46 7.16 -44.12
C MET A 523 -0.71 7.11 -45.10
N PHE A 524 -1.93 6.81 -44.64
CA PHE A 524 -3.09 6.71 -45.52
C PHE A 524 -3.58 8.08 -46.00
N ASN A 525 -4.09 8.09 -47.23
CA ASN A 525 -4.74 9.21 -47.88
C ASN A 525 -6.22 8.88 -48.11
N VAL A 526 -7.05 9.92 -48.19
CA VAL A 526 -8.50 9.81 -48.42
C VAL A 526 -8.81 10.25 -49.85
N ALA A 527 -9.44 9.38 -50.63
CA ALA A 527 -9.94 9.74 -51.95
C ALA A 527 -11.33 10.38 -51.80
N TRP A 528 -11.39 11.70 -51.68
CA TRP A 528 -12.65 12.45 -51.54
C TRP A 528 -13.51 12.36 -52.80
N ILE A 529 -14.84 12.42 -52.64
CA ILE A 529 -15.75 12.59 -53.78
C ILE A 529 -15.53 13.96 -54.43
N ASP A 530 -15.37 14.99 -53.59
CA ASP A 530 -15.01 16.34 -53.98
C ASP A 530 -13.92 16.85 -53.01
N PRO A 531 -12.67 17.02 -53.45
CA PRO A 531 -11.59 17.51 -52.58
C PRO A 531 -11.85 18.92 -52.02
N ALA A 532 -12.68 19.74 -52.67
CA ALA A 532 -13.03 21.06 -52.19
C ALA A 532 -14.13 21.03 -51.11
N ASP A 533 -14.90 19.94 -51.03
CA ASP A 533 -16.00 19.77 -50.07
C ASP A 533 -16.02 18.36 -49.46
N PRO A 534 -15.22 18.11 -48.39
CA PRO A 534 -15.15 16.81 -47.72
C PRO A 534 -16.47 16.30 -47.13
N TYR A 535 -17.47 17.17 -46.91
CA TYR A 535 -18.78 16.77 -46.37
C TYR A 535 -19.59 15.92 -47.34
N LYS A 536 -19.26 15.94 -48.64
CA LYS A 536 -19.85 15.02 -49.61
C LYS A 536 -19.42 13.57 -49.38
N GLY A 537 -18.41 13.33 -48.54
CA GLY A 537 -17.89 12.02 -48.21
C GLY A 537 -16.69 11.61 -49.07
N PHE A 538 -16.23 10.38 -48.87
CA PHE A 538 -15.06 9.81 -49.53
C PHE A 538 -15.40 8.51 -50.25
N LYS A 539 -14.58 8.16 -51.25
CA LYS A 539 -14.70 6.93 -52.05
C LYS A 539 -14.00 5.75 -51.37
N TYR A 540 -12.74 5.93 -50.99
CA TYR A 540 -11.89 4.90 -50.40
C TYR A 540 -10.65 5.51 -49.72
N LEU A 541 -9.92 4.67 -48.97
CA LEU A 541 -8.61 5.00 -48.41
C LEU A 541 -7.51 4.38 -49.27
N TYR A 542 -6.40 5.09 -49.47
CA TYR A 542 -5.31 4.62 -50.32
C TYR A 542 -3.95 5.07 -49.81
N LEU A 543 -2.89 4.43 -50.32
CA LEU A 543 -1.51 4.86 -50.16
C LEU A 543 -0.96 5.41 -51.47
N THR A 544 -0.10 6.41 -51.39
CA THR A 544 0.73 6.81 -52.53
C THR A 544 1.75 5.72 -52.87
N PRO A 545 2.27 5.66 -54.10
CA PRO A 545 3.29 4.67 -54.47
C PRO A 545 4.53 4.75 -53.57
N GLN A 546 4.91 5.95 -53.13
CA GLN A 546 6.04 6.17 -52.23
C GLN A 546 5.79 5.55 -50.85
N ASN A 547 4.60 5.75 -50.29
CA ASN A 547 4.23 5.19 -48.99
C ASN A 547 4.02 3.67 -49.06
N TYR A 548 3.42 3.17 -50.15
CA TYR A 548 3.25 1.74 -50.37
C TYR A 548 4.60 1.02 -50.46
N THR A 549 5.55 1.54 -51.24
CA THR A 549 6.89 0.92 -51.36
C THR A 549 7.60 0.83 -50.02
N ARG A 550 7.43 1.80 -49.11
CA ARG A 550 8.04 1.76 -47.77
C ARG A 550 7.53 0.62 -46.90
N ILE A 551 6.26 0.23 -47.04
CA ILE A 551 5.63 -0.78 -46.16
C ILE A 551 5.38 -2.12 -46.85
N SER A 552 5.56 -2.18 -48.17
CA SER A 552 5.32 -3.39 -48.96
C SER A 552 6.17 -4.58 -48.51
N SER A 553 7.33 -4.33 -47.88
CA SER A 553 8.22 -5.36 -47.34
C SER A 553 7.77 -5.95 -46.00
N THR A 554 6.88 -5.28 -45.27
CA THR A 554 6.47 -5.69 -43.91
C THR A 554 5.16 -6.48 -43.88
N ASN A 555 4.51 -6.71 -45.03
CA ASN A 555 3.21 -7.40 -45.13
C ASN A 555 2.09 -6.81 -44.23
N SER A 556 2.22 -5.54 -43.82
CA SER A 556 1.26 -4.89 -42.90
C SER A 556 -0.07 -4.55 -43.55
N ILE A 557 -0.13 -4.53 -44.89
CA ILE A 557 -1.30 -4.11 -45.64
C ILE A 557 -1.43 -4.92 -46.93
N HIS A 558 -2.66 -5.17 -47.33
CA HIS A 558 -2.98 -5.55 -48.70
C HIS A 558 -3.61 -4.38 -49.42
N CYS A 559 -3.14 -4.13 -50.64
CA CYS A 559 -3.64 -3.06 -51.47
C CYS A 559 -3.91 -3.53 -52.91
N HIS A 560 -4.84 -2.86 -53.56
CA HIS A 560 -5.11 -2.99 -54.98
C HIS A 560 -4.70 -1.71 -55.73
N HIS A 561 -3.87 -1.84 -56.76
CA HIS A 561 -3.39 -0.71 -57.56
C HIS A 561 -4.47 -0.20 -58.52
N VAL A 562 -4.61 1.11 -58.61
CA VAL A 562 -5.49 1.80 -59.58
C VAL A 562 -4.82 3.08 -60.08
N GLU A 563 -5.20 3.52 -61.29
CA GLU A 563 -4.92 4.87 -61.77
C GLU A 563 -6.21 5.67 -61.80
N GLU A 564 -6.28 6.77 -61.05
CA GLU A 564 -7.45 7.65 -61.02
C GLU A 564 -7.01 9.12 -61.01
N GLY A 565 -7.55 9.93 -61.92
CA GLY A 565 -7.20 11.36 -62.02
C GLY A 565 -5.76 11.64 -62.44
N GLY A 566 -5.08 10.68 -63.11
CA GLY A 566 -3.66 10.78 -63.47
C GLY A 566 -2.70 10.44 -62.32
N GLU A 567 -3.21 10.01 -61.17
CA GLU A 567 -2.42 9.56 -60.03
C GLU A 567 -2.51 8.04 -59.87
N SER A 568 -1.35 7.40 -59.69
CA SER A 568 -1.25 6.00 -59.27
C SER A 568 -1.57 5.89 -57.77
N ARG A 569 -2.55 5.07 -57.40
CA ARG A 569 -3.02 4.90 -56.02
C ARG A 569 -3.09 3.43 -55.65
N TYR A 570 -2.73 3.10 -54.41
CA TYR A 570 -2.85 1.76 -53.85
C TYR A 570 -3.99 1.75 -52.85
N ILE A 571 -5.18 1.33 -53.30
CA ILE A 571 -6.39 1.27 -52.46
C ILE A 571 -6.17 0.21 -51.39
N ILE A 572 -6.43 0.57 -50.13
CA ILE A 572 -6.30 -0.32 -48.99
C ILE A 572 -7.47 -1.31 -49.00
N THR A 573 -7.20 -2.61 -49.09
CA THR A 573 -8.23 -3.66 -48.98
C THR A 573 -8.27 -4.25 -47.57
N ASP A 574 -7.10 -4.59 -47.03
CA ASP A 574 -6.95 -5.22 -45.73
C ASP A 574 -5.81 -4.57 -44.96
N ILE A 575 -6.01 -4.32 -43.66
CA ILE A 575 -4.97 -3.86 -42.74
C ILE A 575 -4.64 -5.02 -41.83
N ILE A 576 -3.42 -5.55 -41.94
CA ILE A 576 -2.93 -6.65 -41.11
C ILE A 576 -2.21 -6.08 -39.88
N GLY A 577 -1.35 -5.08 -40.10
CA GLY A 577 -0.51 -4.47 -39.07
C GLY A 577 0.77 -5.29 -38.78
N ASN A 578 1.82 -4.60 -38.31
CA ASN A 578 3.06 -5.23 -37.85
C ASN A 578 3.03 -5.59 -36.36
N THR A 579 2.13 -4.97 -35.61
CA THR A 579 2.02 -5.20 -34.16
C THR A 579 1.08 -6.37 -33.93
N ASP A 580 1.56 -7.39 -33.23
CA ASP A 580 0.74 -8.54 -32.84
C ASP A 580 -0.19 -8.20 -31.67
N GLY A 581 -1.31 -8.93 -31.57
CA GLY A 581 -2.20 -8.86 -30.41
C GLY A 581 -3.09 -7.62 -30.36
N ILE A 582 -3.57 -7.14 -31.51
CA ILE A 582 -4.48 -5.97 -31.60
C ILE A 582 -5.83 -6.30 -32.26
N GLY A 583 -6.03 -7.53 -32.72
CA GLY A 583 -7.20 -7.97 -33.49
C GLY A 583 -7.71 -9.38 -33.18
N VAL A 584 -7.96 -10.17 -34.23
CA VAL A 584 -8.68 -11.45 -34.17
C VAL A 584 -7.86 -12.57 -33.53
N GLU A 585 -6.54 -12.45 -33.51
CA GLU A 585 -5.60 -13.31 -32.80
C GLU A 585 -5.91 -13.36 -31.29
N ASN A 586 -6.31 -12.24 -30.69
CA ASN A 586 -6.74 -12.19 -29.28
C ASN A 586 -8.08 -12.90 -29.07
N LEU A 587 -8.97 -12.85 -30.06
CA LEU A 587 -10.26 -13.57 -29.99
C LEU A 587 -10.04 -15.08 -30.06
N ARG A 588 -9.07 -15.53 -30.88
CA ARG A 588 -8.64 -16.93 -30.91
C ARG A 588 -8.07 -17.37 -29.56
N GLY A 589 -7.18 -16.57 -28.96
CA GLY A 589 -6.62 -16.84 -27.64
C GLY A 589 -7.71 -16.88 -26.56
N SER A 590 -8.57 -15.87 -26.52
CA SER A 590 -9.76 -15.79 -25.65
C SER A 590 -10.65 -17.03 -25.75
N GLY A 591 -10.96 -17.49 -26.97
CA GLY A 591 -11.75 -18.71 -27.18
C GLY A 591 -11.05 -19.97 -26.68
N THR A 592 -9.72 -20.02 -26.81
CA THR A 592 -8.89 -21.14 -26.35
C THR A 592 -8.91 -21.25 -24.82
N ILE A 593 -8.67 -20.15 -24.11
CA ILE A 593 -8.68 -20.14 -22.64
C ILE A 593 -10.08 -20.30 -22.04
N ALA A 594 -11.13 -19.89 -22.77
CA ALA A 594 -12.52 -20.20 -22.40
C ALA A 594 -12.78 -21.71 -22.48
N GLY A 595 -12.35 -22.36 -23.57
CA GLY A 595 -12.47 -23.81 -23.74
C GLY A 595 -11.71 -24.59 -22.66
N GLU A 596 -10.45 -24.22 -22.39
CA GLU A 596 -9.66 -24.82 -21.31
C GLU A 596 -10.29 -24.57 -19.94
N SER A 597 -10.81 -23.37 -19.66
CA SER A 597 -11.45 -23.09 -18.38
C SER A 597 -12.73 -23.89 -18.14
N SER A 598 -13.48 -24.17 -19.21
CA SER A 598 -14.63 -25.08 -19.15
C SER A 598 -14.19 -26.50 -18.79
N GLN A 599 -13.13 -27.01 -19.42
CA GLN A 599 -12.58 -28.35 -19.13
C GLN A 599 -12.00 -28.41 -17.71
N ALA A 600 -11.27 -27.37 -17.30
CA ALA A 600 -10.70 -27.26 -15.96
C ALA A 600 -11.77 -27.33 -14.87
N TYR A 601 -12.95 -26.70 -15.05
CA TYR A 601 -14.04 -26.81 -14.07
C TYR A 601 -14.53 -28.26 -13.87
N ASP A 602 -14.61 -29.04 -14.95
CA ASP A 602 -15.04 -30.44 -14.86
C ASP A 602 -13.97 -31.37 -14.27
N GLU A 603 -12.70 -31.00 -14.33
CA GLU A 603 -11.57 -31.84 -13.94
C GLU A 603 -10.86 -31.44 -12.65
N ILE A 604 -10.88 -30.18 -12.24
CA ILE A 604 -10.20 -29.65 -11.05
C ILE A 604 -11.05 -28.60 -10.33
N ILE A 605 -10.61 -28.25 -9.11
CA ILE A 605 -11.22 -27.15 -8.35
C ILE A 605 -10.80 -25.83 -8.98
N THR A 606 -11.78 -25.07 -9.47
CA THR A 606 -11.60 -23.72 -10.01
C THR A 606 -12.25 -22.70 -9.08
N ILE A 607 -11.51 -21.65 -8.71
CA ILE A 607 -12.02 -20.51 -7.94
C ILE A 607 -11.55 -19.22 -8.62
N SER A 608 -12.44 -18.25 -8.74
CA SER A 608 -12.11 -16.91 -9.25
C SER A 608 -12.36 -15.85 -8.20
N MET A 609 -11.46 -14.89 -8.09
CA MET A 609 -11.60 -13.71 -7.24
C MET A 609 -11.57 -12.45 -8.11
N VAL A 610 -12.57 -11.59 -7.99
CA VAL A 610 -12.65 -10.32 -8.73
C VAL A 610 -12.31 -9.18 -7.79
N THR A 611 -11.14 -8.57 -7.99
CA THR A 611 -10.60 -7.51 -7.13
C THR A 611 -10.90 -6.10 -7.65
N CYS A 612 -10.78 -5.86 -8.96
CA CYS A 612 -11.01 -4.55 -9.58
C CYS A 612 -12.18 -4.59 -10.56
N ARG A 613 -11.96 -5.24 -11.71
CA ARG A 613 -12.93 -5.35 -12.79
C ARG A 613 -12.59 -6.56 -13.65
N ALA A 614 -13.62 -7.25 -14.11
CA ALA A 614 -13.52 -8.34 -15.08
C ALA A 614 -14.37 -7.97 -16.30
N ILE A 615 -13.73 -7.79 -17.46
CA ILE A 615 -14.37 -7.30 -18.68
C ILE A 615 -14.27 -8.35 -19.80
N GLY A 616 -15.35 -8.55 -20.55
CA GLY A 616 -15.35 -9.39 -21.75
C GLY A 616 -14.96 -10.84 -21.43
N ILE A 617 -13.86 -11.34 -22.01
CA ILE A 617 -13.34 -12.68 -21.71
C ILE A 617 -13.07 -12.88 -20.21
N GLY A 618 -12.60 -11.86 -19.49
CA GLY A 618 -12.39 -11.94 -18.05
C GLY A 618 -13.68 -12.26 -17.28
N ALA A 619 -14.82 -11.69 -17.70
CA ALA A 619 -16.12 -12.01 -17.11
C ALA A 619 -16.57 -13.45 -17.42
N TYR A 620 -16.30 -13.93 -18.64
CA TYR A 620 -16.57 -15.33 -19.00
C TYR A 620 -15.69 -16.31 -18.25
N LEU A 621 -14.38 -16.05 -18.08
CA LEU A 621 -13.48 -16.91 -17.30
C LEU A 621 -13.95 -17.05 -15.86
N VAL A 622 -14.41 -15.95 -15.25
CA VAL A 622 -15.01 -15.95 -13.91
C VAL A 622 -16.24 -16.84 -13.86
N ARG A 623 -17.15 -16.74 -14.85
CA ARG A 623 -18.35 -17.59 -14.93
C ARG A 623 -18.02 -19.06 -15.20
N LEU A 624 -17.08 -19.34 -16.10
CA LEU A 624 -16.64 -20.69 -16.48
C LEU A 624 -15.89 -21.37 -15.34
N GLY A 625 -15.17 -20.60 -14.51
CA GLY A 625 -14.58 -21.07 -13.27
C GLY A 625 -15.60 -21.31 -12.14
N GLN A 626 -16.85 -20.86 -12.33
CA GLN A 626 -18.06 -21.11 -11.53
C GLN A 626 -18.04 -20.53 -10.11
N ARG A 627 -17.03 -20.83 -9.30
CA ARG A 627 -16.94 -20.41 -7.90
C ARG A 627 -16.31 -19.02 -7.83
N VAL A 628 -17.12 -18.00 -7.51
CA VAL A 628 -16.70 -16.59 -7.62
C VAL A 628 -16.78 -15.87 -6.29
N ILE A 629 -15.67 -15.23 -5.91
CA ILE A 629 -15.59 -14.26 -4.81
C ILE A 629 -15.46 -12.87 -5.42
N GLN A 630 -16.32 -11.93 -5.03
CA GLN A 630 -16.32 -10.58 -5.58
C GLN A 630 -16.08 -9.55 -4.47
N VAL A 631 -15.09 -8.69 -4.65
CA VAL A 631 -14.84 -7.56 -3.75
C VAL A 631 -15.93 -6.50 -3.98
N GLU A 632 -16.45 -5.88 -2.92
CA GLU A 632 -17.63 -4.99 -2.96
C GLU A 632 -17.57 -3.87 -4.02
N ASN A 633 -16.40 -3.27 -4.21
CA ASN A 633 -16.21 -2.17 -5.17
C ASN A 633 -15.86 -2.63 -6.60
N SER A 634 -15.83 -3.94 -6.83
CA SER A 634 -15.48 -4.53 -8.13
C SER A 634 -16.71 -4.85 -8.98
N HIS A 635 -16.52 -5.02 -10.30
CA HIS A 635 -17.60 -5.35 -11.22
C HIS A 635 -17.21 -6.37 -12.30
N ILE A 636 -18.18 -7.22 -12.64
CA ILE A 636 -18.08 -8.24 -13.70
C ILE A 636 -18.99 -7.80 -14.85
N ILE A 637 -18.43 -7.36 -15.97
CA ILE A 637 -19.20 -6.79 -17.09
C ILE A 637 -18.74 -7.34 -18.44
N LEU A 638 -19.62 -7.31 -19.43
CA LEU A 638 -19.22 -7.56 -20.83
C LEU A 638 -18.89 -6.26 -21.56
N THR A 639 -19.60 -5.17 -21.24
CA THR A 639 -19.46 -3.88 -21.90
C THR A 639 -19.62 -2.77 -20.87
N GLY A 640 -18.79 -1.73 -20.96
CA GLY A 640 -18.84 -0.59 -20.05
C GLY A 640 -20.11 0.26 -20.21
N ALA A 641 -20.56 0.86 -19.10
CA ALA A 641 -21.73 1.74 -19.05
C ALA A 641 -21.64 2.89 -20.07
N SER A 642 -20.47 3.50 -20.21
CA SER A 642 -20.23 4.57 -21.18
C SER A 642 -20.40 4.13 -22.63
N ALA A 643 -20.02 2.90 -22.97
CA ALA A 643 -20.20 2.35 -24.31
C ALA A 643 -21.69 2.05 -24.59
N LEU A 644 -22.42 1.51 -23.61
CA LEU A 644 -23.87 1.29 -23.73
C LEU A 644 -24.63 2.61 -23.89
N ASN A 645 -24.29 3.64 -23.11
CA ASN A 645 -24.90 4.96 -23.23
C ASN A 645 -24.70 5.57 -24.63
N LYS A 646 -23.50 5.40 -25.21
CA LYS A 646 -23.22 5.83 -26.60
C LYS A 646 -24.09 5.09 -27.62
N VAL A 647 -24.27 3.78 -27.46
CA VAL A 647 -25.13 2.97 -28.35
C VAL A 647 -26.60 3.36 -28.21
N LEU A 648 -27.06 3.63 -27.00
CA LEU A 648 -28.45 4.03 -26.72
C LEU A 648 -28.73 5.51 -27.03
N GLY A 649 -27.70 6.31 -27.31
CA GLY A 649 -27.81 7.75 -27.60
C GLY A 649 -28.23 8.60 -26.39
N ARG A 650 -28.20 8.05 -25.17
CA ARG A 650 -28.57 8.74 -23.93
C ARG A 650 -27.85 8.14 -22.73
N GLU A 651 -27.70 8.92 -21.66
CA GLU A 651 -27.10 8.46 -20.41
C GLU A 651 -28.10 7.63 -19.58
N VAL A 652 -28.07 6.32 -19.78
CA VAL A 652 -28.91 5.36 -19.06
C VAL A 652 -28.25 4.91 -17.76
N TYR A 653 -26.97 4.55 -17.84
CA TYR A 653 -26.21 4.00 -16.72
C TYR A 653 -25.17 5.00 -16.23
N THR A 654 -25.06 5.17 -14.92
CA THR A 654 -24.11 6.11 -14.29
C THR A 654 -22.81 5.44 -13.84
N SER A 655 -22.83 4.11 -13.67
CA SER A 655 -21.68 3.34 -13.17
C SER A 655 -21.70 1.91 -13.70
N ASN A 656 -20.51 1.33 -13.91
CA ASN A 656 -20.37 -0.09 -14.24
C ASN A 656 -20.92 -1.01 -13.13
N ASN A 657 -20.98 -0.56 -11.89
CA ASN A 657 -21.55 -1.36 -10.80
C ASN A 657 -23.05 -1.61 -11.01
N GLN A 658 -23.77 -0.73 -11.73
CA GLN A 658 -25.18 -0.97 -12.09
C GLN A 658 -25.36 -2.16 -13.05
N LEU A 659 -24.29 -2.56 -13.75
CA LEU A 659 -24.30 -3.66 -14.71
C LEU A 659 -23.71 -4.94 -14.10
N GLY A 660 -22.66 -4.80 -13.27
CA GLY A 660 -21.83 -5.92 -12.85
C GLY A 660 -21.36 -5.91 -11.40
N GLY A 661 -21.82 -4.95 -10.60
CA GLY A 661 -21.47 -4.89 -9.18
C GLY A 661 -22.10 -6.03 -8.38
N VAL A 662 -21.74 -6.13 -7.10
CA VAL A 662 -22.25 -7.17 -6.19
C VAL A 662 -23.78 -7.19 -6.10
N GLN A 663 -24.43 -6.04 -6.22
CA GLN A 663 -25.89 -5.91 -6.24
C GLN A 663 -26.56 -6.58 -7.45
N ILE A 664 -25.80 -6.87 -8.50
CA ILE A 664 -26.27 -7.63 -9.67
C ILE A 664 -25.80 -9.08 -9.55
N MET A 665 -24.48 -9.28 -9.38
CA MET A 665 -23.85 -10.59 -9.53
C MET A 665 -24.02 -11.51 -8.32
N HIS A 666 -24.11 -10.98 -7.10
CA HIS A 666 -24.45 -11.81 -5.94
C HIS A 666 -25.94 -12.17 -5.98
N ASN A 667 -26.79 -11.21 -6.37
CA ASN A 667 -28.24 -11.37 -6.45
C ASN A 667 -28.74 -12.21 -7.63
N ASN A 668 -27.88 -12.54 -8.59
CA ASN A 668 -28.20 -13.45 -9.70
C ASN A 668 -27.48 -14.81 -9.60
N GLY A 669 -26.67 -15.03 -8.57
CA GLY A 669 -25.97 -16.30 -8.31
C GLY A 669 -24.63 -16.48 -9.01
N VAL A 670 -24.16 -15.52 -9.81
CA VAL A 670 -22.81 -15.59 -10.40
C VAL A 670 -21.75 -15.49 -9.30
N THR A 671 -21.89 -14.49 -8.42
CA THR A 671 -21.04 -14.31 -7.24
C THR A 671 -21.53 -15.17 -6.10
N HIS A 672 -20.65 -16.03 -5.58
CA HIS A 672 -20.95 -16.96 -4.50
C HIS A 672 -20.68 -16.36 -3.12
N SER A 673 -19.69 -15.47 -2.99
CA SER A 673 -19.42 -14.71 -1.77
C SER A 673 -18.94 -13.29 -2.10
N THR A 674 -19.29 -12.34 -1.24
CA THR A 674 -18.86 -10.94 -1.32
C THR A 674 -17.94 -10.61 -0.16
N VAL A 675 -16.89 -9.84 -0.42
CA VAL A 675 -15.87 -9.48 0.57
C VAL A 675 -15.57 -7.97 0.51
N THR A 676 -15.13 -7.41 1.62
CA THR A 676 -14.85 -5.97 1.75
C THR A 676 -13.59 -5.53 1.01
N ASP A 677 -12.59 -6.41 0.96
CA ASP A 677 -11.26 -6.13 0.42
C ASP A 677 -10.59 -7.40 -0.10
N ASP A 678 -9.43 -7.22 -0.72
CA ASP A 678 -8.67 -8.29 -1.34
C ASP A 678 -8.18 -9.34 -0.32
N PHE A 679 -7.83 -8.91 0.89
CA PHE A 679 -7.31 -9.80 1.92
C PHE A 679 -8.39 -10.77 2.43
N GLU A 680 -9.60 -10.27 2.71
CA GLU A 680 -10.74 -11.12 3.04
C GLU A 680 -11.14 -12.02 1.86
N GLY A 681 -10.93 -11.57 0.62
CA GLY A 681 -11.05 -12.39 -0.59
C GLY A 681 -10.12 -13.60 -0.56
N VAL A 682 -8.81 -13.37 -0.37
CA VAL A 682 -7.81 -14.45 -0.26
C VAL A 682 -8.09 -15.36 0.94
N PHE A 683 -8.49 -14.78 2.08
CA PHE A 683 -8.87 -15.57 3.25
C PHE A 683 -10.07 -16.48 2.96
N THR A 684 -11.09 -15.97 2.25
CA THR A 684 -12.25 -16.77 1.82
C THR A 684 -11.86 -17.89 0.85
N ILE A 685 -10.90 -17.66 -0.06
CA ILE A 685 -10.33 -18.72 -0.92
C ILE A 685 -9.75 -19.84 -0.06
N LEU A 686 -8.94 -19.50 0.95
CA LEU A 686 -8.34 -20.49 1.85
C LEU A 686 -9.40 -21.23 2.68
N GLN A 687 -10.42 -20.52 3.19
CA GLN A 687 -11.54 -21.14 3.88
C GLN A 687 -12.28 -22.13 2.97
N TRP A 688 -12.54 -21.78 1.71
CA TRP A 688 -13.16 -22.69 0.73
C TRP A 688 -12.30 -23.91 0.47
N LEU A 689 -11.01 -23.70 0.20
CA LEU A 689 -10.05 -24.78 -0.02
C LEU A 689 -9.95 -25.71 1.19
N SER A 690 -10.17 -25.23 2.42
CA SER A 690 -10.12 -26.07 3.63
C SER A 690 -11.14 -27.22 3.62
N TYR A 691 -12.24 -27.10 2.87
CA TYR A 691 -13.23 -28.17 2.70
C TYR A 691 -12.89 -29.11 1.55
N MET A 692 -11.99 -28.72 0.66
CA MET A 692 -11.77 -29.35 -0.65
C MET A 692 -10.49 -30.20 -0.67
N PRO A 693 -10.46 -31.30 -1.43
CA PRO A 693 -9.27 -32.15 -1.57
C PRO A 693 -8.08 -31.39 -2.16
N LYS A 694 -6.85 -31.79 -1.79
CA LYS A 694 -5.62 -31.20 -2.34
C LYS A 694 -5.39 -31.51 -3.83
N VAL A 695 -5.79 -32.69 -4.28
CA VAL A 695 -5.69 -33.17 -5.67
C VAL A 695 -7.00 -33.87 -6.02
N ASN A 696 -7.62 -33.47 -7.13
CA ASN A 696 -8.90 -34.04 -7.55
C ASN A 696 -8.77 -35.54 -7.92
N LYS A 697 -9.83 -36.32 -7.71
CA LYS A 697 -9.97 -37.78 -7.96
C LYS A 697 -9.02 -38.72 -7.22
N HIS A 698 -7.88 -38.24 -6.71
CA HIS A 698 -6.86 -39.06 -6.04
C HIS A 698 -6.75 -38.81 -4.53
N SER A 699 -7.34 -37.74 -4.01
CA SER A 699 -7.32 -37.42 -2.57
C SER A 699 -8.73 -37.45 -1.99
N SER A 700 -8.84 -37.98 -0.77
CA SER A 700 -10.05 -37.84 0.04
C SER A 700 -10.24 -36.39 0.47
N VAL A 701 -11.45 -36.06 0.90
CA VAL A 701 -11.75 -34.76 1.48
C VAL A 701 -10.96 -34.56 2.80
N PRO A 702 -10.55 -33.32 3.12
CA PRO A 702 -9.77 -33.01 4.31
C PRO A 702 -10.61 -33.14 5.59
N VAL A 703 -10.46 -34.25 6.31
CA VAL A 703 -11.06 -34.43 7.64
C VAL A 703 -10.15 -33.78 8.68
N ILE A 704 -10.71 -32.89 9.51
CA ILE A 704 -9.97 -32.21 10.58
C ILE A 704 -10.52 -32.64 11.95
N ALA A 705 -9.68 -32.63 12.98
CA ALA A 705 -10.18 -32.78 14.34
C ALA A 705 -11.04 -31.56 14.71
N THR A 706 -12.19 -31.79 15.33
CA THR A 706 -13.09 -30.74 15.79
C THR A 706 -13.21 -30.79 17.31
N ALA A 707 -13.36 -29.63 17.93
CA ALA A 707 -13.70 -29.53 19.35
C ALA A 707 -15.17 -29.85 19.62
N ASP A 708 -15.99 -29.94 18.57
CA ASP A 708 -17.42 -30.23 18.67
C ASP A 708 -17.65 -31.77 18.65
N PRO A 709 -18.05 -32.39 19.78
CA PRO A 709 -18.11 -33.84 19.89
C PRO A 709 -19.27 -34.45 19.08
N VAL A 710 -19.00 -35.56 18.39
CA VAL A 710 -19.98 -36.22 17.50
C VAL A 710 -21.15 -36.87 18.23
N ASP A 711 -20.99 -37.17 19.52
CA ASP A 711 -21.97 -37.82 20.38
C ASP A 711 -22.88 -36.83 21.13
N ARG A 712 -22.73 -35.52 20.89
CA ARG A 712 -23.64 -34.52 21.48
C ARG A 712 -25.03 -34.59 20.87
N GLU A 713 -26.01 -34.18 21.66
CA GLU A 713 -27.38 -33.94 21.16
C GLU A 713 -27.46 -32.62 20.36
N ILE A 714 -28.48 -32.55 19.49
CA ILE A 714 -28.86 -31.33 18.78
C ILE A 714 -29.93 -30.62 19.61
N GLU A 715 -29.59 -29.48 20.19
CA GLU A 715 -30.51 -28.75 21.07
C GLU A 715 -31.60 -27.99 20.28
N PHE A 716 -31.25 -27.43 19.12
CA PHE A 716 -32.24 -26.76 18.28
C PHE A 716 -33.15 -27.77 17.58
N THR A 717 -34.43 -27.78 17.97
CA THR A 717 -35.45 -28.61 17.31
C THR A 717 -36.39 -27.75 16.46
N PRO A 718 -36.49 -28.00 15.14
CA PRO A 718 -37.48 -27.36 14.27
C PRO A 718 -38.92 -27.50 14.78
N THR A 719 -39.74 -26.48 14.54
CA THR A 719 -41.19 -26.54 14.77
C THR A 719 -41.94 -26.47 13.44
N LYS A 720 -43.27 -26.68 13.47
CA LYS A 720 -44.11 -26.48 12.27
C LYS A 720 -44.20 -25.01 11.85
N ALA A 721 -43.90 -24.08 12.75
CA ALA A 721 -43.86 -22.66 12.42
C ALA A 721 -42.59 -22.35 11.60
N PRO A 722 -42.63 -21.38 10.66
CA PRO A 722 -41.45 -20.97 9.92
C PRO A 722 -40.29 -20.55 10.84
N TYR A 723 -39.09 -20.99 10.51
CA TYR A 723 -37.84 -20.73 11.20
C TYR A 723 -36.69 -20.58 10.20
N ASP A 724 -35.57 -20.00 10.63
CA ASP A 724 -34.37 -19.93 9.80
C ASP A 724 -33.68 -21.30 9.76
N PRO A 725 -33.53 -21.96 8.59
CA PRO A 725 -32.87 -23.26 8.50
C PRO A 725 -31.41 -23.22 8.98
N ARG A 726 -30.76 -22.05 8.99
CA ARG A 726 -29.39 -21.89 9.51
C ARG A 726 -29.29 -22.27 10.99
N TRP A 727 -30.36 -22.09 11.77
CA TRP A 727 -30.38 -22.50 13.18
C TRP A 727 -30.31 -24.02 13.35
N MET A 728 -30.97 -24.76 12.45
CA MET A 728 -30.89 -26.21 12.42
C MET A 728 -29.52 -26.69 11.96
N LEU A 729 -28.86 -25.96 11.06
CA LEU A 729 -27.54 -26.32 10.54
C LEU A 729 -26.43 -25.98 11.53
N ALA A 730 -26.26 -24.71 11.90
CA ALA A 730 -25.12 -24.21 12.65
C ALA A 730 -25.40 -23.99 14.15
N GLY A 731 -26.67 -24.00 14.55
CA GLY A 731 -27.11 -23.59 15.87
C GLY A 731 -27.46 -22.11 15.94
N ARG A 732 -27.82 -21.64 17.15
CA ARG A 732 -28.16 -20.23 17.40
C ARG A 732 -27.90 -19.84 18.86
N PRO A 733 -27.78 -18.54 19.17
CA PRO A 733 -27.81 -18.08 20.56
C PRO A 733 -29.12 -18.50 21.27
N HIS A 734 -29.03 -18.94 22.52
CA HIS A 734 -30.18 -19.40 23.29
C HIS A 734 -31.14 -18.23 23.58
N PRO A 735 -32.44 -18.33 23.24
CA PRO A 735 -33.36 -17.20 23.33
C PRO A 735 -33.63 -16.73 24.77
N SER A 736 -33.61 -17.63 25.75
CA SER A 736 -33.90 -17.32 27.16
C SER A 736 -32.68 -17.30 28.09
N VAL A 737 -31.52 -17.81 27.67
CA VAL A 737 -30.33 -17.94 28.51
C VAL A 737 -29.21 -17.15 27.87
N LYS A 738 -28.95 -15.95 28.39
CA LYS A 738 -27.96 -15.03 27.83
C LYS A 738 -26.56 -15.66 27.88
N GLY A 739 -25.92 -15.78 26.71
CA GLY A 739 -24.58 -16.36 26.58
C GLY A 739 -24.54 -17.89 26.39
N ALA A 740 -25.68 -18.58 26.47
CA ALA A 740 -25.75 -20.00 26.09
C ALA A 740 -25.97 -20.16 24.58
N TRP A 741 -25.45 -21.24 24.01
CA TRP A 741 -25.56 -21.60 22.60
C TRP A 741 -26.44 -22.82 22.44
N GLN A 742 -27.46 -22.76 21.57
CA GLN A 742 -28.24 -23.92 21.14
C GLN A 742 -27.56 -24.56 19.94
N SER A 743 -27.08 -25.79 20.11
CA SER A 743 -26.36 -26.54 19.08
C SER A 743 -27.24 -26.88 17.86
N GLY A 744 -26.62 -26.90 16.68
CA GLY A 744 -27.22 -27.35 15.41
C GLY A 744 -26.71 -28.73 14.98
N PHE A 745 -27.04 -29.15 13.77
CA PHE A 745 -26.64 -30.45 13.22
C PHE A 745 -25.15 -30.52 12.85
N CYS A 746 -24.60 -29.45 12.27
CA CYS A 746 -23.21 -29.38 11.85
C CYS A 746 -22.30 -28.91 13.00
N ASP A 747 -20.99 -29.09 12.82
CA ASP A 747 -19.98 -28.64 13.77
C ASP A 747 -20.08 -27.12 13.97
N HIS A 748 -19.96 -26.66 15.21
CA HIS A 748 -20.04 -25.24 15.56
C HIS A 748 -19.05 -24.39 14.75
N GLY A 749 -19.55 -23.31 14.13
CA GLY A 749 -18.73 -22.40 13.31
C GLY A 749 -18.27 -22.94 11.96
N SER A 750 -18.69 -24.15 11.55
CA SER A 750 -18.26 -24.76 10.29
C SER A 750 -19.12 -24.42 9.07
N PHE A 751 -20.38 -23.98 9.28
CA PHE A 751 -21.28 -23.71 8.15
C PHE A 751 -20.90 -22.41 7.44
N MET A 752 -20.62 -22.52 6.14
CA MET A 752 -20.24 -21.43 5.27
C MET A 752 -21.20 -21.37 4.08
N GLU A 753 -22.15 -20.45 4.15
CA GLU A 753 -23.17 -20.24 3.12
C GLU A 753 -22.56 -19.64 1.84
N ILE A 754 -23.07 -20.06 0.68
CA ILE A 754 -22.73 -19.49 -0.63
C ILE A 754 -23.99 -19.10 -1.39
N MET A 755 -23.88 -18.10 -2.27
CA MET A 755 -24.99 -17.53 -3.05
C MET A 755 -26.16 -17.09 -2.15
N GLY A 756 -25.87 -16.53 -0.98
CA GLY A 756 -26.86 -16.26 0.08
C GLY A 756 -27.95 -15.25 -0.32
N SER A 757 -27.63 -14.30 -1.20
CA SER A 757 -28.60 -13.27 -1.60
C SER A 757 -29.49 -13.67 -2.77
N TRP A 758 -29.13 -14.70 -3.54
CA TRP A 758 -29.89 -15.20 -4.68
C TRP A 758 -30.71 -16.46 -4.31
N ALA A 759 -31.95 -16.53 -4.82
CA ALA A 759 -32.88 -17.64 -4.60
C ALA A 759 -32.91 -18.09 -3.12
N GLN A 760 -33.20 -17.15 -2.22
CA GLN A 760 -33.07 -17.33 -0.76
C GLN A 760 -34.06 -18.35 -0.18
N THR A 761 -34.99 -18.87 -1.00
CA THR A 761 -35.87 -19.99 -0.65
C THR A 761 -35.10 -21.31 -0.43
N VAL A 762 -33.84 -21.39 -0.89
CA VAL A 762 -32.92 -22.50 -0.63
C VAL A 762 -31.60 -21.96 -0.10
N VAL A 763 -31.13 -22.56 0.99
CA VAL A 763 -29.86 -22.27 1.64
C VAL A 763 -28.87 -23.36 1.25
N VAL A 764 -27.71 -22.96 0.71
CA VAL A 764 -26.66 -23.89 0.27
C VAL A 764 -25.31 -23.44 0.82
N GLY A 765 -24.45 -24.39 1.16
CA GLY A 765 -23.14 -24.08 1.73
C GLY A 765 -22.31 -25.31 2.01
N ARG A 766 -21.11 -25.08 2.55
CA ARG A 766 -20.21 -26.13 3.04
C ARG A 766 -20.29 -26.17 4.56
N ALA A 767 -20.17 -27.33 5.16
CA ALA A 767 -20.12 -27.51 6.61
C ALA A 767 -19.18 -28.64 6.98
N ARG A 768 -18.97 -28.87 8.28
CA ARG A 768 -18.36 -30.10 8.78
C ARG A 768 -19.32 -30.87 9.68
N LEU A 769 -19.19 -32.19 9.66
CA LEU A 769 -19.90 -33.11 10.55
C LEU A 769 -18.87 -34.05 11.17
N GLY A 770 -18.55 -33.86 12.45
CA GLY A 770 -17.47 -34.58 13.11
C GLY A 770 -16.13 -34.38 12.42
N GLY A 771 -15.86 -33.18 11.92
CA GLY A 771 -14.66 -32.86 11.16
C GLY A 771 -14.71 -33.19 9.67
N ILE A 772 -15.67 -34.01 9.20
CA ILE A 772 -15.81 -34.40 7.80
C ILE A 772 -16.49 -33.27 7.01
N PRO A 773 -15.85 -32.70 5.97
CA PRO A 773 -16.47 -31.64 5.19
C PRO A 773 -17.58 -32.20 4.30
N ILE A 774 -18.71 -31.49 4.26
CA ILE A 774 -19.92 -31.86 3.51
C ILE A 774 -20.51 -30.64 2.78
N GLY A 775 -21.12 -30.88 1.62
CA GLY A 775 -22.03 -29.95 0.98
C GLY A 775 -23.42 -30.07 1.61
N VAL A 776 -24.04 -28.94 1.92
CA VAL A 776 -25.34 -28.89 2.61
C VAL A 776 -26.33 -28.09 1.79
N ILE A 777 -27.54 -28.64 1.64
CA ILE A 777 -28.70 -27.95 1.06
C ILE A 777 -29.86 -28.03 2.05
N ALA A 778 -30.41 -26.89 2.42
CA ALA A 778 -31.57 -26.77 3.30
C ALA A 778 -32.62 -25.82 2.70
N VAL A 779 -33.86 -25.98 3.14
CA VAL A 779 -35.00 -25.24 2.59
C VAL A 779 -35.44 -24.15 3.54
N GLU A 780 -35.56 -22.92 3.04
CA GLU A 780 -36.13 -21.82 3.80
C GLU A 780 -37.64 -22.04 3.97
N THR A 781 -38.10 -21.88 5.20
CA THR A 781 -39.51 -22.14 5.56
C THR A 781 -40.33 -20.86 5.63
N ARG A 782 -39.67 -19.70 5.82
CA ARG A 782 -40.30 -18.39 5.77
C ARG A 782 -40.59 -18.00 4.33
N THR A 783 -41.59 -17.14 4.14
CA THR A 783 -41.78 -16.46 2.87
C THR A 783 -40.62 -15.49 2.64
N VAL A 784 -40.02 -15.55 1.47
CA VAL A 784 -38.92 -14.69 1.04
C VAL A 784 -39.47 -13.59 0.13
N GLU A 785 -39.05 -12.36 0.36
CA GLU A 785 -39.33 -11.24 -0.51
C GLU A 785 -38.15 -11.03 -1.47
N VAL A 786 -38.41 -11.12 -2.78
CA VAL A 786 -37.42 -10.89 -3.82
C VAL A 786 -37.74 -9.61 -4.55
N THR A 787 -36.86 -8.62 -4.42
CA THR A 787 -36.96 -7.35 -5.13
C THR A 787 -36.25 -7.44 -6.48
N ILE A 788 -37.01 -7.34 -7.57
CA ILE A 788 -36.48 -7.21 -8.92
C ILE A 788 -36.29 -5.72 -9.20
N PRO A 789 -35.05 -5.25 -9.47
CA PRO A 789 -34.81 -3.85 -9.77
C PRO A 789 -35.47 -3.44 -11.09
N ALA A 790 -35.82 -2.16 -11.21
CA ALA A 790 -36.25 -1.59 -12.48
C ALA A 790 -35.07 -1.60 -13.48
N ASP A 791 -35.35 -1.86 -14.75
CA ASP A 791 -34.38 -1.68 -15.83
C ASP A 791 -34.33 -0.20 -16.25
N PRO A 792 -33.22 0.53 -16.00
CA PRO A 792 -33.11 1.95 -16.38
C PRO A 792 -33.22 2.19 -17.90
N ALA A 793 -32.96 1.17 -18.72
CA ALA A 793 -33.10 1.27 -20.17
C ALA A 793 -34.57 1.29 -20.60
N ASN A 794 -35.50 0.77 -19.80
CA ASN A 794 -36.93 0.79 -20.09
C ASN A 794 -37.66 1.77 -19.16
N LEU A 795 -38.19 2.85 -19.74
CA LEU A 795 -38.87 3.92 -18.99
C LEU A 795 -40.13 3.46 -18.25
N ASP A 796 -40.78 2.41 -18.75
CA ASP A 796 -41.98 1.84 -18.14
C ASP A 796 -41.65 0.78 -17.07
N SER A 797 -40.36 0.48 -16.86
CA SER A 797 -39.94 -0.50 -15.87
C SER A 797 -39.99 0.08 -14.45
N GLU A 798 -40.63 -0.65 -13.55
CA GLU A 798 -40.68 -0.36 -12.12
C GLU A 798 -40.05 -1.50 -11.31
N SER A 799 -39.59 -1.17 -10.10
CA SER A 799 -39.12 -2.18 -9.14
C SER A 799 -40.29 -3.03 -8.67
N LYS A 800 -40.11 -4.36 -8.62
CA LYS A 800 -41.18 -5.30 -8.27
C LYS A 800 -40.75 -6.19 -7.11
N VAL A 801 -41.53 -6.20 -6.04
CA VAL A 801 -41.35 -7.11 -4.91
C VAL A 801 -42.21 -8.36 -5.14
N LEU A 802 -41.56 -9.52 -5.23
CA LEU A 802 -42.20 -10.82 -5.39
C LEU A 802 -42.12 -11.60 -4.10
N GLN A 803 -43.27 -12.13 -3.66
CA GLN A 803 -43.35 -13.04 -2.53
C GLN A 803 -43.13 -14.47 -3.01
N GLN A 804 -42.10 -15.13 -2.50
CA GLN A 804 -41.83 -16.55 -2.74
C GLN A 804 -42.12 -17.32 -1.45
N ALA A 805 -43.13 -18.19 -1.49
CA ALA A 805 -43.47 -19.02 -0.35
C ALA A 805 -42.30 -19.97 0.01
N GLY A 806 -42.03 -20.11 1.30
CA GLY A 806 -41.08 -21.10 1.78
C GLY A 806 -41.52 -22.52 1.40
N GLN A 807 -40.57 -23.46 1.38
CA GLN A 807 -40.81 -24.87 1.04
C GLN A 807 -41.34 -25.12 -0.39
N VAL A 808 -41.15 -24.20 -1.34
CA VAL A 808 -41.59 -24.35 -2.74
C VAL A 808 -40.40 -24.11 -3.68
N TRP A 809 -40.24 -24.96 -4.69
CA TRP A 809 -39.26 -24.72 -5.75
C TRP A 809 -39.79 -23.74 -6.81
N PHE A 810 -39.12 -22.60 -6.92
CA PHE A 810 -39.19 -21.64 -8.01
C PHE A 810 -38.04 -21.87 -9.01
N PRO A 811 -38.10 -21.32 -10.24
CA PRO A 811 -37.07 -21.56 -11.26
C PRO A 811 -35.65 -21.19 -10.80
N ASP A 812 -35.51 -20.09 -10.07
CA ASP A 812 -34.25 -19.65 -9.45
C ASP A 812 -33.75 -20.62 -8.38
N SER A 813 -34.62 -21.08 -7.48
CA SER A 813 -34.26 -22.03 -6.43
C SER A 813 -33.92 -23.43 -6.97
N ALA A 814 -34.60 -23.88 -8.03
CA ALA A 814 -34.29 -25.13 -8.70
C ALA A 814 -32.92 -25.05 -9.39
N PHE A 815 -32.63 -23.92 -10.07
CA PHE A 815 -31.32 -23.69 -10.66
C PHE A 815 -30.23 -23.64 -9.58
N LYS A 816 -30.43 -22.86 -8.50
CA LYS A 816 -29.46 -22.77 -7.39
C LYS A 816 -29.15 -24.14 -6.79
N THR A 817 -30.19 -24.96 -6.60
CA THR A 817 -30.05 -26.33 -6.10
C THR A 817 -29.21 -27.18 -7.07
N ALA A 818 -29.51 -27.15 -8.37
CA ALA A 818 -28.76 -27.90 -9.38
C ALA A 818 -27.30 -27.45 -9.51
N GLN A 819 -27.06 -26.14 -9.49
CA GLN A 819 -25.73 -25.53 -9.52
C GLN A 819 -24.90 -25.97 -8.31
N ALA A 820 -25.46 -25.86 -7.10
CA ALA A 820 -24.77 -26.29 -5.87
C ALA A 820 -24.40 -27.78 -5.89
N ILE A 821 -25.30 -28.65 -6.35
CA ILE A 821 -25.02 -30.09 -6.52
C ILE A 821 -23.86 -30.29 -7.51
N GLY A 822 -23.89 -29.58 -8.64
CA GLY A 822 -22.83 -29.63 -9.64
C GLY A 822 -21.46 -29.21 -9.10
N ASP A 823 -21.43 -28.17 -8.26
CA ASP A 823 -20.19 -27.68 -7.63
C ASP A 823 -19.66 -28.63 -6.56
N PHE A 824 -20.53 -29.11 -5.66
CA PHE A 824 -20.15 -30.06 -4.60
C PHE A 824 -19.69 -31.41 -5.16
N SER A 825 -20.32 -31.88 -6.24
CA SER A 825 -19.88 -33.11 -6.92
C SER A 825 -18.45 -32.96 -7.47
N ARG A 826 -18.10 -31.81 -8.04
CA ARG A 826 -16.75 -31.54 -8.58
C ARG A 826 -15.72 -31.25 -7.49
N GLU A 827 -16.18 -30.92 -6.29
CA GLU A 827 -15.34 -30.80 -5.08
C GLU A 827 -15.14 -32.15 -4.36
N ASN A 828 -15.76 -33.24 -4.85
CA ASN A 828 -15.84 -34.54 -4.17
C ASN A 828 -16.42 -34.47 -2.75
N LEU A 829 -17.29 -33.50 -2.49
CA LEU A 829 -17.94 -33.38 -1.18
C LEU A 829 -19.13 -34.35 -1.09
N PRO A 830 -19.28 -35.08 0.03
CA PRO A 830 -20.54 -35.73 0.36
C PRO A 830 -21.65 -34.69 0.47
N LEU A 831 -22.85 -35.03 -0.01
CA LEU A 831 -23.99 -34.13 -0.03
C LEU A 831 -25.05 -34.54 1.00
N VAL A 832 -25.47 -33.60 1.85
CA VAL A 832 -26.60 -33.75 2.76
C VAL A 832 -27.69 -32.76 2.37
N VAL A 833 -28.88 -33.29 2.05
CA VAL A 833 -30.06 -32.47 1.71
C VAL A 833 -31.10 -32.62 2.80
N PHE A 834 -31.37 -31.52 3.53
CA PHE A 834 -32.48 -31.42 4.47
C PHE A 834 -33.77 -31.13 3.70
N ALA A 835 -34.26 -32.15 3.01
CA ALA A 835 -35.40 -32.03 2.09
C ALA A 835 -36.69 -31.66 2.84
N ASN A 836 -37.22 -30.49 2.52
CA ASN A 836 -38.43 -29.94 3.15
C ASN A 836 -39.27 -29.12 2.15
N TRP A 837 -39.36 -29.59 0.91
CA TRP A 837 -40.20 -28.97 -0.13
C TRP A 837 -41.58 -29.63 -0.19
N ARG A 838 -42.62 -28.81 -0.40
CA ARG A 838 -43.99 -29.25 -0.68
C ARG A 838 -44.21 -29.59 -2.15
N GLY A 839 -43.37 -29.05 -3.04
CA GLY A 839 -43.43 -29.28 -4.48
C GLY A 839 -42.84 -28.13 -5.29
N PHE A 840 -43.03 -28.20 -6.62
CA PHE A 840 -42.67 -27.14 -7.56
C PHE A 840 -43.77 -26.09 -7.65
N SER A 841 -43.40 -24.84 -7.94
CA SER A 841 -44.34 -23.75 -8.18
C SER A 841 -45.14 -23.99 -9.46
N GLY A 842 -46.42 -24.36 -9.31
CA GLY A 842 -47.33 -24.65 -10.42
C GLY A 842 -47.96 -23.43 -11.10
N GLY A 843 -47.54 -22.21 -10.76
CA GLY A 843 -48.12 -20.97 -11.30
C GLY A 843 -47.72 -20.71 -12.75
N MET A 844 -48.62 -20.12 -13.56
CA MET A 844 -48.39 -19.82 -14.98
C MET A 844 -47.08 -19.06 -15.25
N LYS A 845 -46.72 -18.10 -14.39
CA LYS A 845 -45.47 -17.31 -14.50
C LYS A 845 -44.22 -18.16 -14.25
N ALA A 846 -44.28 -19.16 -13.36
CA ALA A 846 -43.15 -20.04 -13.08
C ALA A 846 -42.93 -21.02 -14.24
N TRP A 847 -44.01 -21.61 -14.77
CA TRP A 847 -43.96 -22.47 -15.96
C TRP A 847 -43.42 -21.73 -17.19
N TRP A 848 -43.92 -20.51 -17.46
CA TRP A 848 -43.43 -19.69 -18.58
C TRP A 848 -41.93 -19.39 -18.47
N LYS A 849 -41.43 -19.10 -17.27
CA LYS A 849 -39.99 -18.87 -17.05
C LYS A 849 -39.18 -20.13 -17.30
N LEU A 850 -39.63 -21.29 -16.81
CA LEU A 850 -38.96 -22.59 -17.04
C LEU A 850 -38.84 -22.91 -18.54
N THR A 851 -39.88 -22.62 -19.33
CA THR A 851 -39.85 -22.82 -20.80
C THR A 851 -38.88 -21.88 -21.53
N GLN A 852 -38.54 -20.73 -20.96
CA GLN A 852 -37.54 -19.81 -21.53
C GLN A 852 -36.11 -20.11 -21.07
N THR A 853 -35.92 -20.75 -19.90
CA THR A 853 -34.60 -21.06 -19.33
C THR A 853 -34.04 -22.44 -19.71
N SER A 854 -34.77 -23.25 -20.47
CA SER A 854 -34.36 -24.60 -20.89
C SER A 854 -34.02 -24.66 -22.39
N PRO A 855 -32.76 -24.92 -22.78
CA PRO A 855 -32.44 -25.41 -24.12
C PRO A 855 -32.82 -26.89 -24.33
N TRP A 856 -33.26 -27.60 -23.29
CA TRP A 856 -33.36 -29.07 -23.25
C TRP A 856 -34.76 -29.63 -23.56
N THR A 857 -35.71 -28.81 -24.01
CA THR A 857 -37.09 -29.26 -24.31
C THR A 857 -37.48 -29.15 -25.78
N ALA A 858 -36.53 -29.01 -26.70
CA ALA A 858 -36.81 -28.93 -28.15
C ALA A 858 -36.35 -30.16 -28.98
N SER A 859 -35.84 -31.23 -28.36
CA SER A 859 -35.32 -32.41 -29.07
C SER A 859 -36.01 -33.74 -28.74
N SER A 860 -37.28 -33.70 -28.32
CA SER A 860 -38.11 -34.91 -28.23
C SER A 860 -39.60 -34.62 -28.49
N THR A 861 -39.91 -34.30 -29.74
CA THR A 861 -41.13 -34.70 -30.47
C THR A 861 -40.78 -34.78 -31.94
#